data_AF-A0A3M7N8Q8-F1
#
_entry.id   AF-A0A3M7N8Q8-F1
#
_cell.length_a   1.000
_cell.length_b   1.000
_cell.length_c   1.000
_cell.angle_alpha   90.00
_cell.angle_beta   90.00
_cell.angle_gamma   90.00
#
_symmetry.space_group_name_H-M   'P 1'
#
loop_
_entity.id
_entity.type
_entity.pdbx_description
1 polymer ?
#
loop_
_entity_poly.entity_id
_entity_poly.type
_entity_poly.pdbx_seq_one_letter_code
_entity_poly.pdbx_strand_id
1 'polypeptide(L)'
;MVFRQWVLRCAPGITTLLLLAVVEYNLQLARSVYCYIFYNHLEPGYTPSLVWQGLFSAYSIILHLFGVYFPIRLILATRRATRTVWAAHLDFRADQTRTSEAEDAVLPPVTHVIIIPCYKESVETIEETLAVLASHRDARQAYCVYLAMEERDASAASISSQMVTLYTGRFMEIKTTFHPAGLPGESAGKSSNVSWAAREVIRSYPEESDQRDILVTVMDSDSHLLDQYFQLLRARHSENRQSHSYALYVPPIVFDRNAGHVPRLVRVADLMWCGAGLSCFQTDSQGSGIVIPTSVYTLSLPLVRLADGWDAGPTAIGEDMHMMLKCYFATRGEIHIESVGSPASLCNVSVSRTGLGGWLEHHCARYSQGLRHMWGALDSGYALGLWLDMDKEDREARRGSASSSASRTPRTRKLSDTRIQKLDPAHVKRSHSPRFTLRTLTLFSRLFEAHFLVLHLLLIIITSAAFHSLPWSARFPCLDWTMHLTEALRGVSFGLMTVYFVFVYTSYHQTCTSVREWEMKQAGIYDESSFSYRQRWAASSILDYLLFPVAGMMFGSVPLLQAAVCHFWTEELVYLRKRCSAVFEAFNKRFSAVYGDERWQHTLYPALLAPTRQAALLTSPGPPPTLEGEQVPFLSIPCLEPSSPGAPFAQPTDGSYYLLDAASVVAVQVLDVQPGQRVLDLCAAPGGKSIAIAQTRGVSVDANELDRARFKHLEANLRHHLLGEETRWRVTNLDGTQATTTTNGAFEEGGYDRVLVDAPCSSERHIIHAHAKKAAAGQIADEMVNWKPTPSALAKTQLALLKTALRAVKVGGKVVYATCSLSPEENDGVVDKYLQAAAKQEKWAVETRYGRIILPDHPSGHRWGPIFFAILRKVERPPP
;
A
#
# COMPACT_ATOMS: atom_id res chain seq x y z
N MET A 1 7.59 10.12 -28.63
CA MET A 1 8.21 9.36 -27.52
C MET A 1 7.16 8.93 -26.50
N VAL A 2 6.33 9.86 -26.00
CA VAL A 2 5.24 9.58 -25.04
C VAL A 2 4.25 8.51 -25.50
N PHE A 3 3.72 8.58 -26.73
CA PHE A 3 2.77 7.57 -27.24
C PHE A 3 3.38 6.16 -27.32
N ARG A 4 4.64 6.04 -27.77
CA ARG A 4 5.35 4.75 -27.80
C ARG A 4 5.49 4.15 -26.40
N GLN A 5 5.87 4.94 -25.42
CA GLN A 5 5.99 4.49 -24.02
C GLN A 5 4.65 4.04 -23.47
N TRP A 6 3.58 4.79 -23.73
CA TRP A 6 2.22 4.41 -23.33
C TRP A 6 1.77 3.09 -23.97
N VAL A 7 2.01 2.87 -25.27
CA VAL A 7 1.65 1.61 -25.95
C VAL A 7 2.40 0.42 -25.36
N LEU A 8 3.71 0.55 -25.12
CA LEU A 8 4.53 -0.52 -24.54
C LEU A 8 4.05 -0.85 -23.12
N ARG A 9 3.77 0.18 -22.32
CA ARG A 9 3.24 0.06 -20.95
C ARG A 9 1.92 -0.69 -20.90
N CYS A 10 1.01 -0.35 -21.82
CA CYS A 10 -0.34 -0.89 -21.87
C CYS A 10 -0.43 -2.22 -22.64
N ALA A 11 0.69 -2.79 -23.10
CA ALA A 11 0.67 -3.95 -24.00
C ALA A 11 -0.20 -5.12 -23.50
N PRO A 12 -0.11 -5.58 -22.22
CA PRO A 12 -0.98 -6.65 -21.72
C PRO A 12 -2.49 -6.30 -21.76
N GLY A 13 -2.82 -5.04 -21.46
CA GLY A 13 -4.20 -4.55 -21.53
C GLY A 13 -4.70 -4.44 -22.96
N ILE A 14 -3.88 -3.90 -23.87
CA ILE A 14 -4.21 -3.74 -25.29
C ILE A 14 -4.47 -5.10 -25.93
N THR A 15 -3.61 -6.11 -25.69
CA THR A 15 -3.82 -7.45 -26.26
C THR A 15 -5.08 -8.13 -25.72
N THR A 16 -5.43 -7.88 -24.46
CA THR A 16 -6.69 -8.35 -23.86
C THR A 16 -7.90 -7.69 -24.52
N LEU A 17 -7.86 -6.38 -24.75
CA LEU A 17 -8.91 -5.66 -25.48
C LEU A 17 -9.03 -6.12 -26.93
N LEU A 18 -7.92 -6.40 -27.60
CA LEU A 18 -7.92 -6.96 -28.96
C LEU A 18 -8.58 -8.33 -28.99
N LEU A 19 -8.29 -9.20 -28.02
CA LEU A 19 -8.93 -10.51 -27.91
C LEU A 19 -10.44 -10.37 -27.65
N LEU A 20 -10.85 -9.45 -26.76
CA LEU A 20 -12.26 -9.12 -26.55
C LEU A 20 -12.94 -8.62 -27.84
N ALA A 21 -12.26 -7.75 -28.60
CA ALA A 21 -12.78 -7.26 -29.87
C ALA A 21 -12.93 -8.40 -30.91
N VAL A 22 -12.01 -9.36 -30.95
CA VAL A 22 -12.16 -10.55 -31.79
C VAL A 22 -13.40 -11.35 -31.36
N VAL A 23 -13.56 -11.62 -30.06
CA VAL A 23 -14.70 -12.39 -29.52
C VAL A 23 -16.04 -11.69 -29.76
N GLU A 24 -16.12 -10.37 -29.54
CA GLU A 24 -17.40 -9.67 -29.54
C GLU A 24 -17.72 -8.97 -30.87
N TYR A 25 -16.77 -8.26 -31.47
CA TYR A 25 -17.05 -7.55 -32.73
C TYR A 25 -17.09 -8.50 -33.93
N ASN A 26 -16.26 -9.54 -33.93
CA ASN A 26 -16.10 -10.43 -35.08
C ASN A 26 -16.81 -11.78 -34.94
N LEU A 27 -17.05 -12.26 -33.72
CA LEU A 27 -17.79 -13.50 -33.48
C LEU A 27 -19.18 -13.26 -32.83
N GLN A 28 -19.45 -12.05 -32.33
CA GLN A 28 -20.71 -11.66 -31.65
C GLN A 28 -21.13 -12.61 -30.53
N LEU A 29 -20.16 -13.24 -29.86
CA LEU A 29 -20.49 -14.32 -28.94
C LEU A 29 -21.20 -13.81 -27.69
N ALA A 30 -20.73 -12.72 -27.07
CA ALA A 30 -21.33 -12.21 -25.84
C ALA A 30 -22.65 -11.48 -26.10
N ARG A 31 -22.76 -10.69 -27.18
CA ARG A 31 -24.06 -10.12 -27.63
C ARG A 31 -25.11 -11.20 -27.79
N SER A 32 -24.76 -12.29 -28.45
CA SER A 32 -25.72 -13.32 -28.76
C SER A 32 -26.12 -14.10 -27.48
N VAL A 33 -25.22 -14.21 -26.48
CA VAL A 33 -25.50 -14.76 -25.13
C VAL A 33 -26.47 -13.84 -24.40
N TYR A 34 -26.23 -12.53 -24.43
CA TYR A 34 -27.08 -11.51 -23.81
C TYR A 34 -28.50 -11.53 -24.41
N CYS A 35 -28.62 -11.55 -25.74
CA CYS A 35 -29.91 -11.63 -26.42
C CYS A 35 -30.69 -12.89 -26.01
N TYR A 36 -30.02 -14.03 -25.94
CA TYR A 36 -30.67 -15.29 -25.52
C TYR A 36 -31.12 -15.24 -24.04
N ILE A 37 -30.25 -14.81 -23.12
CA ILE A 37 -30.57 -14.78 -21.68
C ILE A 37 -31.73 -13.83 -21.37
N PHE A 38 -31.73 -12.63 -21.96
CA PHE A 38 -32.69 -11.58 -21.58
C PHE A 38 -33.94 -11.52 -22.46
N TYR A 39 -33.86 -11.99 -23.71
CA TYR A 39 -34.94 -11.88 -24.68
C TYR A 39 -35.39 -13.23 -25.25
N ASN A 40 -34.77 -14.34 -24.84
CA ASN A 40 -35.04 -15.70 -25.29
C ASN A 40 -35.12 -15.84 -26.84
N HIS A 41 -34.32 -15.02 -27.53
CA HIS A 41 -34.29 -14.96 -28.99
C HIS A 41 -32.85 -14.86 -29.47
N LEU A 42 -32.56 -15.48 -30.61
CA LEU A 42 -31.28 -15.39 -31.30
C LEU A 42 -31.38 -14.39 -32.43
N GLU A 43 -30.51 -13.39 -32.50
CA GLU A 43 -30.49 -12.47 -33.66
C GLU A 43 -30.35 -13.28 -34.97
N PRO A 44 -31.28 -13.15 -35.92
CA PRO A 44 -31.17 -13.81 -37.21
C PRO A 44 -30.14 -13.09 -38.08
N GLY A 45 -29.29 -13.86 -38.78
CA GLY A 45 -28.59 -13.37 -39.98
C GLY A 45 -27.11 -12.97 -39.85
N TYR A 46 -26.47 -13.13 -38.70
CA TYR A 46 -25.02 -12.93 -38.59
C TYR A 46 -24.24 -14.24 -38.73
N THR A 47 -23.36 -14.32 -39.73
CA THR A 47 -22.36 -15.38 -39.89
C THR A 47 -20.96 -14.78 -39.71
N PRO A 48 -20.22 -15.14 -38.65
CA PRO A 48 -18.85 -14.69 -38.45
C PRO A 48 -17.97 -15.12 -39.63
N SER A 49 -17.06 -14.24 -40.07
CA SER A 49 -16.09 -14.60 -41.12
C SER A 49 -15.29 -15.84 -40.74
N LEU A 50 -15.11 -16.77 -41.68
CA LEU A 50 -14.29 -17.97 -41.49
C LEU A 50 -12.84 -17.62 -41.09
N VAL A 51 -12.34 -16.46 -41.53
CA VAL A 51 -11.01 -15.95 -41.16
C VAL A 51 -10.93 -15.69 -39.66
N TRP A 52 -11.91 -14.99 -39.09
CA TRP A 52 -11.92 -14.66 -37.66
C TRP A 52 -12.16 -15.88 -36.79
N GLN A 53 -12.99 -16.81 -37.26
CA GLN A 53 -13.14 -18.12 -36.60
C GLN A 53 -11.81 -18.87 -36.58
N GLY A 54 -11.12 -18.98 -37.72
CA GLY A 54 -9.83 -19.67 -37.82
C GLY A 54 -8.72 -19.03 -36.98
N LEU A 55 -8.63 -17.70 -36.96
CA LEU A 55 -7.65 -16.97 -36.14
C LEU A 55 -7.90 -17.18 -34.64
N PHE A 56 -9.14 -17.05 -34.19
CA PHE A 56 -9.50 -17.28 -32.80
C PHE A 56 -9.28 -18.74 -32.39
N SER A 57 -9.62 -19.69 -33.27
CA SER A 57 -9.37 -21.11 -33.05
C SER A 57 -7.89 -21.43 -32.91
N ALA A 58 -7.06 -20.97 -33.86
CA ALA A 58 -5.61 -21.18 -33.82
C ALA A 58 -5.01 -20.58 -32.55
N TYR A 59 -5.38 -19.35 -32.20
CA TYR A 59 -4.89 -18.69 -30.99
C TYR A 59 -5.31 -19.42 -29.72
N SER A 60 -6.58 -19.83 -29.62
CA SER A 60 -7.11 -20.59 -28.49
C SER A 60 -6.36 -21.90 -28.29
N ILE A 61 -6.12 -22.65 -29.36
CA ILE A 61 -5.34 -23.90 -29.32
C ILE A 61 -3.92 -23.62 -28.84
N ILE A 62 -3.25 -22.60 -29.39
CA ILE A 62 -1.88 -22.23 -28.99
C ILE A 62 -1.82 -21.91 -27.49
N LEU A 63 -2.73 -21.11 -26.94
CA LEU A 63 -2.72 -20.80 -25.51
C LEU A 63 -2.90 -22.05 -24.64
N HIS A 64 -3.76 -22.98 -25.04
CA HIS A 64 -3.97 -24.22 -24.29
C HIS A 64 -2.78 -25.17 -24.43
N LEU A 65 -2.08 -25.18 -25.58
CA LEU A 65 -0.81 -25.89 -25.72
C LEU A 65 0.26 -25.32 -24.78
N PHE A 66 0.34 -23.99 -24.61
CA PHE A 66 1.17 -23.39 -23.57
C PHE A 66 0.72 -23.82 -22.16
N GLY A 67 -0.59 -23.88 -21.91
CA GLY A 67 -1.17 -24.38 -20.66
C GLY A 67 -0.84 -25.84 -20.34
N VAL A 68 -0.64 -26.69 -21.36
CA VAL A 68 -0.17 -28.09 -21.21
C VAL A 68 1.36 -28.15 -21.11
N TYR A 69 2.07 -27.33 -21.87
CA TYR A 69 3.54 -27.29 -21.86
C TYR A 69 4.10 -26.84 -20.51
N PHE A 70 3.49 -25.84 -19.88
CA PHE A 70 3.92 -25.30 -18.59
C PHE A 70 4.05 -26.37 -17.49
N PRO A 71 3.04 -27.21 -17.18
CA PRO A 71 3.18 -28.27 -16.17
C PRO A 71 4.22 -29.32 -16.54
N ILE A 72 4.36 -29.69 -17.83
CA ILE A 72 5.41 -30.65 -18.26
C ILE A 72 6.79 -30.09 -17.90
N ARG A 73 7.03 -28.84 -18.29
CA ARG A 73 8.29 -28.14 -17.98
C ARG A 73 8.50 -28.02 -16.48
N LEU A 74 7.47 -27.66 -15.73
CA LEU A 74 7.50 -27.52 -14.28
C LEU A 74 7.86 -28.82 -13.57
N ILE A 75 7.29 -29.95 -14.00
CA ILE A 75 7.61 -31.28 -13.48
C ILE A 75 9.09 -31.61 -13.70
N LEU A 76 9.59 -31.40 -14.93
CA LEU A 76 10.99 -31.70 -15.27
C LEU A 76 11.97 -30.80 -14.51
N ALA A 77 11.70 -29.50 -14.47
CA ALA A 77 12.54 -28.52 -13.80
C ALA A 77 12.57 -28.74 -12.28
N THR A 78 11.42 -29.03 -11.65
CA THR A 78 11.36 -29.31 -10.21
C THR A 78 12.07 -30.61 -9.86
N ARG A 79 11.93 -31.67 -10.66
CA ARG A 79 12.71 -32.91 -10.46
C ARG A 79 14.22 -32.67 -10.54
N ARG A 80 14.64 -31.82 -11.48
CA ARG A 80 16.05 -31.39 -11.57
C ARG A 80 16.46 -30.63 -10.31
N ALA A 81 15.67 -29.64 -9.89
CA ALA A 81 15.92 -28.88 -8.67
C ALA A 81 16.04 -29.79 -7.43
N THR A 82 15.12 -30.75 -7.24
CA THR A 82 15.20 -31.72 -6.13
C THR A 82 16.51 -32.50 -6.14
N ARG A 83 16.92 -33.02 -7.31
CA ARG A 83 18.16 -33.78 -7.44
C ARG A 83 19.38 -32.91 -7.19
N THR A 84 19.40 -31.70 -7.74
CA THR A 84 20.53 -30.76 -7.58
C THR A 84 20.68 -30.32 -6.13
N VAL A 85 19.58 -29.97 -5.46
CA VAL A 85 19.60 -29.60 -4.02
C VAL A 85 20.08 -30.76 -3.17
N TRP A 86 19.56 -31.96 -3.41
CA TRP A 86 19.96 -33.13 -2.63
C TRP A 86 21.42 -33.53 -2.87
N ALA A 87 21.87 -33.52 -4.12
CA ALA A 87 23.26 -33.82 -4.46
C ALA A 87 24.22 -32.83 -3.80
N ALA A 88 23.95 -31.53 -3.94
CA ALA A 88 24.75 -30.50 -3.29
C ALA A 88 24.80 -30.70 -1.77
N HIS A 89 23.67 -31.09 -1.14
CA HIS A 89 23.62 -31.30 0.30
C HIS A 89 24.48 -32.50 0.75
N LEU A 90 24.47 -33.58 -0.03
CA LEU A 90 25.34 -34.73 0.24
C LEU A 90 26.82 -34.36 0.13
N ASP A 91 27.17 -33.58 -0.91
CA ASP A 91 28.54 -33.09 -1.11
C ASP A 91 28.99 -32.19 0.05
N PHE A 92 28.14 -31.23 0.45
CA PHE A 92 28.39 -30.34 1.58
C PHE A 92 28.59 -31.09 2.91
N ARG A 93 27.80 -32.15 3.14
CA ARG A 93 27.95 -33.01 4.32
C ARG A 93 29.24 -33.83 4.29
N ALA A 94 29.62 -34.33 3.12
CA ALA A 94 30.86 -35.07 2.96
C ALA A 94 32.08 -34.17 3.22
N ASP A 95 32.01 -32.92 2.75
CA ASP A 95 33.05 -31.90 2.94
C ASP A 95 33.22 -31.51 4.42
N GLN A 96 32.12 -31.28 5.16
CA GLN A 96 32.20 -31.06 6.61
C GLN A 96 32.87 -32.19 7.39
N THR A 97 32.76 -33.44 6.93
CA THR A 97 33.41 -34.60 7.57
C THR A 97 34.88 -34.80 7.16
N ARG A 98 35.32 -34.13 6.10
CA ARG A 98 36.71 -34.15 5.61
C ARG A 98 37.39 -32.84 5.98
N THR A 99 37.62 -32.58 7.26
CA THR A 99 38.55 -31.51 7.65
C THR A 99 39.95 -31.85 7.11
N SER A 100 40.34 -31.18 6.04
CA SER A 100 41.72 -31.06 5.62
C SER A 100 41.96 -29.57 5.33
N GLU A 101 42.90 -28.99 6.07
CA GLU A 101 43.42 -27.63 5.91
C GLU A 101 43.98 -27.35 4.49
N ALA A 102 43.99 -28.34 3.59
CA ALA A 102 44.63 -28.27 2.28
C ALA A 102 43.73 -27.81 1.11
N GLU A 103 42.39 -27.90 1.19
CA GLU A 103 41.50 -27.49 0.08
C GLU A 103 41.02 -26.02 0.17
N ASP A 104 40.85 -25.45 1.37
CA ASP A 104 40.54 -24.03 1.58
C ASP A 104 41.64 -23.08 1.04
N ALA A 105 42.84 -23.60 0.79
CA ALA A 105 43.98 -22.89 0.24
C ALA A 105 43.93 -22.69 -1.30
N VAL A 106 42.99 -23.31 -2.02
CA VAL A 106 43.02 -23.38 -3.50
C VAL A 106 42.08 -22.39 -4.18
N LEU A 107 40.93 -22.03 -3.57
CA LEU A 107 39.95 -21.13 -4.17
C LEU A 107 40.18 -19.67 -3.74
N PRO A 108 40.21 -18.70 -4.67
CA PRO A 108 40.38 -17.30 -4.33
C PRO A 108 39.30 -16.82 -3.34
N PRO A 109 39.64 -15.90 -2.42
CA PRO A 109 38.68 -15.36 -1.48
C PRO A 109 37.60 -14.57 -2.24
N VAL A 110 36.33 -14.90 -2.00
CA VAL A 110 35.17 -14.18 -2.54
C VAL A 110 34.50 -13.45 -1.39
N THR A 111 34.22 -12.17 -1.56
CA THR A 111 33.45 -11.38 -0.60
C THR A 111 31.98 -11.38 -1.00
N HIS A 112 31.12 -11.74 -0.06
CA HIS A 112 29.67 -11.71 -0.22
C HIS A 112 29.11 -10.43 0.39
N VAL A 113 28.71 -9.50 -0.47
CA VAL A 113 27.94 -8.32 -0.09
C VAL A 113 26.46 -8.71 -0.06
N ILE A 114 25.83 -8.65 1.11
CA ILE A 114 24.43 -9.07 1.30
C ILE A 114 23.59 -7.82 1.57
N ILE A 115 22.75 -7.42 0.62
CA ILE A 115 21.85 -6.27 0.76
C ILE A 115 20.49 -6.77 1.22
N ILE A 116 20.08 -6.33 2.42
CA ILE A 116 18.78 -6.64 3.03
C ILE A 116 17.96 -5.35 3.07
N PRO A 117 16.94 -5.20 2.20
CA PRO A 117 16.06 -4.05 2.21
C PRO A 117 15.10 -4.12 3.40
N CYS A 118 15.10 -3.07 4.22
CA CYS A 118 14.28 -2.95 5.42
C CYS A 118 13.38 -1.72 5.31
N TYR A 119 12.07 -1.92 5.17
CA TYR A 119 11.07 -0.85 5.19
C TYR A 119 9.81 -1.30 5.90
N LYS A 120 9.52 -0.72 7.07
CA LYS A 120 8.40 -1.13 7.96
C LYS A 120 8.49 -2.59 8.40
N GLU A 121 9.72 -3.09 8.51
CA GLU A 121 10.02 -4.43 8.99
C GLU A 121 10.14 -4.44 10.52
N SER A 122 9.75 -5.54 11.13
CA SER A 122 9.89 -5.71 12.59
C SER A 122 11.33 -6.01 12.98
N VAL A 123 11.68 -5.71 14.24
CA VAL A 123 13.00 -6.05 14.79
C VAL A 123 13.22 -7.56 14.74
N GLU A 124 12.18 -8.32 15.11
CA GLU A 124 12.19 -9.78 15.18
C GLU A 124 12.49 -10.38 13.80
N THR A 125 11.86 -9.86 12.74
CA THR A 125 12.09 -10.34 11.36
C THR A 125 13.54 -10.14 10.91
N ILE A 126 14.10 -8.96 11.17
CA ILE A 126 15.49 -8.67 10.78
C ILE A 126 16.47 -9.49 11.62
N GLU A 127 16.23 -9.61 12.93
CA GLU A 127 17.06 -10.37 13.86
C GLU A 127 17.08 -11.86 13.50
N GLU A 128 15.94 -12.48 13.19
CA GLU A 128 15.87 -13.88 12.76
C GLU A 128 16.76 -14.13 11.53
N THR A 129 16.66 -13.27 10.52
CA THR A 129 17.46 -13.38 9.29
C THR A 129 18.95 -13.17 9.56
N LEU A 130 19.31 -12.17 10.37
CA LEU A 130 20.70 -11.93 10.76
C LEU A 130 21.26 -13.07 11.63
N ALA A 131 20.46 -13.67 12.51
CA ALA A 131 20.87 -14.81 13.33
C ALA A 131 21.26 -16.02 12.46
N VAL A 132 20.48 -16.30 11.41
CA VAL A 132 20.81 -17.35 10.43
C VAL A 132 22.11 -17.02 9.71
N LEU A 133 22.23 -15.82 9.12
CA LEU A 133 23.46 -15.45 8.41
C LEU A 133 24.70 -15.48 9.33
N ALA A 134 24.54 -15.05 10.58
CA ALA A 134 25.63 -15.03 11.57
C ALA A 134 26.05 -16.43 12.05
N SER A 135 25.23 -17.46 11.80
CA SER A 135 25.59 -18.85 12.13
C SER A 135 26.40 -19.53 11.02
N HIS A 136 26.58 -18.90 9.86
CA HIS A 136 27.34 -19.47 8.75
C HIS A 136 28.85 -19.46 9.05
N ARG A 137 29.57 -20.47 8.52
CA ARG A 137 30.99 -20.67 8.79
C ARG A 137 31.86 -19.46 8.45
N ASP A 138 31.60 -18.86 7.28
CA ASP A 138 32.43 -17.78 6.73
C ASP A 138 31.89 -16.38 7.03
N ALA A 139 30.85 -16.25 7.86
CA ALA A 139 30.18 -14.98 8.12
C ALA A 139 31.16 -13.87 8.54
N ARG A 140 32.09 -14.19 9.45
CA ARG A 140 33.11 -13.26 9.96
C ARG A 140 34.21 -12.90 8.97
N GLN A 141 34.40 -13.70 7.92
CA GLN A 141 35.54 -13.57 7.00
C GLN A 141 35.13 -13.07 5.62
N ALA A 142 33.89 -13.33 5.19
CA ALA A 142 33.45 -13.08 3.83
C ALA A 142 32.18 -12.22 3.72
N TYR A 143 31.37 -12.05 4.79
CA TYR A 143 30.06 -11.40 4.66
C TYR A 143 30.11 -9.92 5.02
N CYS A 144 29.75 -9.07 4.06
CA CYS A 144 29.54 -7.65 4.23
C CYS A 144 28.03 -7.36 4.14
N VAL A 145 27.36 -7.24 5.27
CA VAL A 145 25.90 -7.08 5.34
C VAL A 145 25.52 -5.60 5.28
N TYR A 146 24.65 -5.23 4.34
CA TYR A 146 24.07 -3.90 4.20
C TYR A 146 22.59 -3.94 4.57
N LEU A 147 22.25 -3.34 5.72
CA LEU A 147 20.86 -3.02 6.06
C LEU A 147 20.44 -1.79 5.26
N ALA A 148 19.64 -2.00 4.22
CA ALA A 148 19.18 -0.95 3.31
C ALA A 148 17.85 -0.37 3.81
N MET A 149 17.97 0.68 4.63
CA MET A 149 16.89 1.34 5.35
C MET A 149 16.24 2.46 4.54
N GLU A 150 15.04 2.87 4.95
CA GLU A 150 14.28 3.97 4.37
C GLU A 150 14.19 5.15 5.35
N GLU A 151 14.67 6.35 4.97
CA GLU A 151 14.63 7.53 5.85
C GLU A 151 13.19 7.96 6.19
N ARG A 152 12.23 7.66 5.30
CA ARG A 152 10.79 7.92 5.52
C ARG A 152 10.17 7.01 6.59
N ASP A 153 10.89 6.02 7.10
CA ASP A 153 10.46 5.17 8.21
C ASP A 153 11.05 5.69 9.54
N ALA A 154 10.19 6.25 10.39
CA ALA A 154 10.60 6.81 11.68
C ALA A 154 11.29 5.81 12.62
N SER A 155 11.04 4.50 12.44
CA SER A 155 11.64 3.45 13.25
C SER A 155 13.02 3.00 12.73
N ALA A 156 13.36 3.32 11.47
CA ALA A 156 14.53 2.77 10.80
C ALA A 156 15.85 3.05 11.52
N ALA A 157 16.06 4.28 12.00
CA ALA A 157 17.30 4.65 12.68
C ALA A 157 17.51 3.84 13.98
N SER A 158 16.45 3.65 14.78
CA SER A 158 16.50 2.88 16.01
C SER A 158 16.76 1.40 15.74
N ILE A 159 15.99 0.81 14.82
CA ILE A 159 16.09 -0.62 14.47
C ILE A 159 17.49 -0.94 13.94
N SER A 160 17.98 -0.15 12.98
CA SER A 160 19.29 -0.39 12.38
C SER A 160 20.44 -0.24 13.37
N SER A 161 20.40 0.77 14.27
CA SER A 161 21.40 0.94 15.33
C SER A 161 21.42 -0.26 16.29
N GLN A 162 20.24 -0.75 16.68
CA GLN A 162 20.12 -1.95 17.52
C GLN A 162 20.73 -3.18 16.83
N MET A 163 20.39 -3.43 15.56
CA MET A 163 20.90 -4.57 14.80
C MET A 163 22.42 -4.52 14.58
N VAL A 164 22.97 -3.36 14.21
CA VAL A 164 24.42 -3.18 14.06
C VAL A 164 25.12 -3.47 15.38
N THR A 165 24.60 -2.95 16.50
CA THR A 165 25.19 -3.17 17.82
C THR A 165 25.17 -4.65 18.20
N LEU A 166 24.03 -5.32 17.99
CA LEU A 166 23.84 -6.73 18.34
C LEU A 166 24.76 -7.68 17.54
N TYR A 167 25.00 -7.37 16.26
CA TYR A 167 25.78 -8.21 15.34
C TYR A 167 27.19 -7.69 15.05
N THR A 168 27.67 -6.69 15.78
CA THR A 168 29.05 -6.22 15.68
C THR A 168 30.03 -7.38 15.91
N GLY A 169 30.98 -7.58 14.99
CA GLY A 169 31.96 -8.68 15.04
C GLY A 169 31.40 -10.08 14.73
N ARG A 170 30.13 -10.20 14.33
CA ARG A 170 29.54 -11.47 13.81
C ARG A 170 29.73 -11.63 12.31
N PHE A 171 29.89 -10.52 11.59
CA PHE A 171 30.16 -10.47 10.16
C PHE A 171 31.54 -9.85 9.90
N MET A 172 32.08 -10.05 8.70
CA MET A 172 33.26 -9.29 8.25
C MET A 172 32.98 -7.79 8.36
N GLU A 173 31.78 -7.39 7.94
CA GLU A 173 31.28 -6.04 8.14
C GLU A 173 29.75 -6.02 8.18
N ILE A 174 29.18 -5.11 8.99
CA ILE A 174 27.74 -4.81 8.96
C ILE A 174 27.58 -3.29 8.87
N LYS A 175 26.86 -2.83 7.84
CA LYS A 175 26.63 -1.42 7.51
C LYS A 175 25.14 -1.13 7.38
N THR A 176 24.82 0.15 7.54
CA THR A 176 23.47 0.69 7.34
C THR A 176 23.52 1.75 6.27
N THR A 177 22.55 1.72 5.36
CA THR A 177 22.35 2.79 4.38
C THR A 177 20.93 3.31 4.50
N PHE A 178 20.72 4.60 4.27
CA PHE A 178 19.40 5.22 4.33
C PHE A 178 19.09 5.82 2.96
N HIS A 179 18.08 5.28 2.28
CA HIS A 179 17.53 5.91 1.10
C HIS A 179 16.85 7.23 1.51
N PRO A 180 17.25 8.39 0.94
CA PRO A 180 16.77 9.69 1.41
C PRO A 180 15.30 10.00 1.11
N ALA A 181 14.68 10.79 1.98
CA ALA A 181 13.36 11.36 1.72
C ALA A 181 13.42 12.47 0.65
N GLY A 182 12.39 12.55 -0.20
CA GLY A 182 12.20 13.67 -1.13
C GLY A 182 12.96 13.59 -2.46
N LEU A 183 13.61 12.46 -2.78
CA LEU A 183 14.21 12.26 -4.11
C LEU A 183 13.11 12.22 -5.20
N PRO A 184 13.16 13.10 -6.22
CA PRO A 184 12.10 13.21 -7.21
C PRO A 184 12.04 11.96 -8.08
N GLY A 185 10.87 11.31 -8.11
CA GLY A 185 10.61 10.12 -8.91
C GLY A 185 10.97 8.80 -8.23
N GLU A 186 11.57 8.81 -7.04
CA GLU A 186 11.92 7.57 -6.30
C GLU A 186 10.86 7.23 -5.25
N SER A 187 10.29 6.02 -5.36
CA SER A 187 9.24 5.55 -4.43
C SER A 187 9.86 5.02 -3.12
N ALA A 188 9.07 4.86 -2.06
CA ALA A 188 9.53 4.22 -0.84
C ALA A 188 9.49 2.69 -0.92
N GLY A 189 10.50 2.03 -0.38
CA GLY A 189 10.56 0.58 -0.23
C GLY A 189 11.72 -0.11 -0.96
N LYS A 190 11.57 -1.42 -1.18
CA LYS A 190 12.64 -2.34 -1.62
C LYS A 190 13.53 -1.78 -2.73
N SER A 191 12.98 -1.43 -3.89
CA SER A 191 13.79 -1.05 -5.07
C SER A 191 14.69 0.16 -4.80
N SER A 192 14.17 1.20 -4.18
CA SER A 192 14.93 2.44 -3.89
C SER A 192 15.98 2.21 -2.80
N ASN A 193 15.65 1.43 -1.79
CA ASN A 193 16.59 1.04 -0.73
C ASN A 193 17.75 0.21 -1.30
N VAL A 194 17.45 -0.82 -2.10
CA VAL A 194 18.47 -1.65 -2.77
C VAL A 194 19.31 -0.80 -3.73
N SER A 195 18.68 0.08 -4.52
CA SER A 195 19.39 0.99 -5.43
C SER A 195 20.38 1.90 -4.70
N TRP A 196 19.96 2.48 -3.58
CA TRP A 196 20.82 3.32 -2.77
C TRP A 196 21.99 2.54 -2.17
N ALA A 197 21.72 1.39 -1.54
CA ALA A 197 22.75 0.53 -0.96
C ALA A 197 23.74 0.04 -2.03
N ALA A 198 23.27 -0.36 -3.20
CA ALA A 198 24.12 -0.79 -4.30
C ALA A 198 25.07 0.31 -4.80
N ARG A 199 24.64 1.57 -4.83
CA ARG A 199 25.52 2.69 -5.19
C ARG A 199 26.65 2.86 -4.18
N GLU A 200 26.37 2.68 -2.89
CA GLU A 200 27.38 2.70 -1.82
C GLU A 200 28.35 1.53 -1.93
N VAL A 201 27.86 0.33 -2.29
CA VAL A 201 28.70 -0.83 -2.58
C VAL A 201 29.64 -0.54 -3.75
N ILE A 202 29.14 -0.01 -4.86
CA ILE A 202 29.98 0.35 -6.03
C ILE A 202 31.04 1.38 -5.65
N ARG A 203 30.72 2.34 -4.77
CA ARG A 203 31.67 3.35 -4.27
C ARG A 203 32.75 2.74 -3.38
N SER A 204 32.42 1.71 -2.62
CA SER A 204 33.34 1.04 -1.69
C SER A 204 34.42 0.22 -2.40
N TYR A 205 34.19 -0.20 -3.66
CA TYR A 205 35.12 -1.00 -4.46
C TYR A 205 35.43 -0.31 -5.79
N PRO A 206 36.26 0.75 -5.82
CA PRO A 206 36.46 1.57 -7.01
C PRO A 206 37.26 0.88 -8.13
N GLU A 207 38.23 0.03 -7.78
CA GLU A 207 39.13 -0.64 -8.73
C GLU A 207 38.50 -1.88 -9.36
N GLU A 208 38.71 -2.08 -10.67
CA GLU A 208 38.11 -3.21 -11.40
C GLU A 208 38.74 -4.57 -11.04
N SER A 209 39.99 -4.61 -10.56
CA SER A 209 40.64 -5.83 -10.07
C SER A 209 39.93 -6.38 -8.84
N ASP A 210 39.56 -5.50 -7.91
CA ASP A 210 38.95 -5.84 -6.63
C ASP A 210 37.49 -6.29 -6.80
N GLN A 211 36.81 -5.74 -7.81
CA GLN A 211 35.40 -6.03 -8.09
C GLN A 211 35.14 -7.47 -8.55
N ARG A 212 36.12 -8.14 -9.15
CA ARG A 212 35.93 -9.49 -9.72
C ARG A 212 35.65 -10.55 -8.65
N ASP A 213 35.99 -10.27 -7.40
CA ASP A 213 35.80 -11.17 -6.26
C ASP A 213 34.63 -10.75 -5.36
N ILE A 214 33.82 -9.79 -5.79
CA ILE A 214 32.66 -9.33 -5.04
C ILE A 214 31.37 -9.87 -5.67
N LEU A 215 30.61 -10.61 -4.87
CA LEU A 215 29.26 -11.07 -5.18
C LEU A 215 28.25 -10.29 -4.36
N VAL A 216 27.24 -9.71 -5.02
CA VAL A 216 26.18 -8.92 -4.41
C VAL A 216 24.90 -9.73 -4.38
N THR A 217 24.52 -10.22 -3.20
CA THR A 217 23.26 -10.92 -2.93
C THR A 217 22.20 -9.93 -2.48
N VAL A 218 21.04 -9.94 -3.13
CA VAL A 218 19.83 -9.24 -2.68
C VAL A 218 18.85 -10.27 -2.16
N MET A 219 18.34 -10.07 -0.95
CA MET A 219 17.35 -10.95 -0.33
C MET A 219 16.37 -10.15 0.53
N ASP A 220 15.13 -10.61 0.65
CA ASP A 220 14.14 -9.97 1.54
C ASP A 220 14.50 -10.21 3.02
N SER A 221 14.05 -9.31 3.90
CA SER A 221 14.33 -9.35 5.35
C SER A 221 13.74 -10.57 6.07
N ASP A 222 12.81 -11.29 5.45
CA ASP A 222 12.16 -12.49 5.97
C ASP A 222 12.59 -13.79 5.23
N SER A 223 13.62 -13.70 4.40
CA SER A 223 14.16 -14.85 3.66
C SER A 223 15.33 -15.48 4.40
N HIS A 224 15.39 -16.82 4.41
CA HIS A 224 16.54 -17.56 4.94
C HIS A 224 17.34 -18.20 3.80
N LEU A 225 18.66 -17.97 3.81
CA LEU A 225 19.61 -18.66 2.96
C LEU A 225 20.50 -19.56 3.80
N LEU A 226 20.88 -20.69 3.22
CA LEU A 226 21.73 -21.69 3.85
C LEU A 226 23.21 -21.35 3.70
N ASP A 227 24.07 -21.85 4.60
CA ASP A 227 25.53 -21.66 4.49
C ASP A 227 26.04 -22.28 3.17
N GLN A 228 25.48 -23.45 2.84
CA GLN A 228 25.72 -24.13 1.58
C GLN A 228 25.50 -23.24 0.34
N TYR A 229 24.53 -22.31 0.35
CA TYR A 229 24.29 -21.43 -0.79
C TYR A 229 25.53 -20.60 -1.13
N PHE A 230 26.16 -20.01 -0.11
CA PHE A 230 27.33 -19.17 -0.27
C PHE A 230 28.58 -19.98 -0.67
N GLN A 231 28.74 -21.19 -0.15
CA GLN A 231 29.82 -22.09 -0.55
C GLN A 231 29.69 -22.50 -2.03
N LEU A 232 28.48 -22.86 -2.47
CA LEU A 232 28.22 -23.17 -3.87
C LEU A 232 28.49 -21.95 -4.77
N LEU A 233 28.09 -20.75 -4.34
CA LEU A 233 28.40 -19.52 -5.07
C LEU A 233 29.90 -19.30 -5.22
N ARG A 234 30.69 -19.48 -4.14
CA ARG A 234 32.14 -19.32 -4.18
C ARG A 234 32.78 -20.29 -5.18
N ALA A 235 32.39 -21.56 -5.15
CA ALA A 235 32.87 -22.57 -6.09
C ALA A 235 32.50 -22.21 -7.54
N ARG A 236 31.22 -21.92 -7.80
CA ARG A 236 30.71 -21.58 -9.14
C ARG A 236 31.30 -20.30 -9.71
N HIS A 237 31.44 -19.27 -8.88
CA HIS A 237 32.02 -18.01 -9.30
C HIS A 237 33.51 -18.17 -9.62
N SER A 238 34.24 -18.94 -8.81
CA SER A 238 35.66 -19.24 -9.07
C SER A 238 35.86 -19.99 -10.39
N GLU A 239 35.03 -21.00 -10.69
CA GLU A 239 35.04 -21.71 -11.98
C GLU A 239 34.81 -20.77 -13.17
N ASN A 240 33.92 -19.80 -13.00
CA ASN A 240 33.47 -18.91 -14.07
C ASN A 240 34.25 -17.59 -14.16
N ARG A 241 35.10 -17.27 -13.18
CA ARG A 241 35.74 -15.95 -13.03
C ARG A 241 36.50 -15.48 -14.27
N GLN A 242 37.13 -16.40 -15.00
CA GLN A 242 37.90 -16.09 -16.21
C GLN A 242 37.05 -16.04 -17.48
N SER A 243 35.97 -16.82 -17.54
CA SER A 243 35.15 -17.02 -18.74
C SER A 243 33.91 -16.11 -18.78
N HIS A 244 33.36 -15.75 -17.62
CA HIS A 244 32.11 -15.01 -17.48
C HIS A 244 32.20 -13.96 -16.36
N SER A 245 32.63 -12.75 -16.69
CA SER A 245 32.66 -11.64 -15.73
C SER A 245 31.28 -11.09 -15.36
N TYR A 246 30.20 -11.58 -15.99
CA TYR A 246 28.84 -11.08 -15.86
C TYR A 246 27.87 -12.20 -15.47
N ALA A 247 27.87 -12.58 -14.19
CA ALA A 247 27.07 -13.69 -13.68
C ALA A 247 25.89 -13.26 -12.79
N LEU A 248 24.77 -13.95 -12.95
CA LEU A 248 23.55 -13.91 -12.14
C LEU A 248 23.22 -15.33 -11.65
N TYR A 249 23.20 -15.50 -10.33
CA TYR A 249 22.94 -16.76 -9.66
C TYR A 249 21.61 -16.71 -8.92
N VAL A 250 20.76 -17.72 -9.08
CA VAL A 250 19.40 -17.72 -8.52
C VAL A 250 19.13 -19.00 -7.72
N PRO A 251 18.85 -18.94 -6.42
CA PRO A 251 18.40 -20.12 -5.67
C PRO A 251 16.97 -20.51 -6.07
N PRO A 252 16.60 -21.81 -6.06
CA PRO A 252 15.21 -22.21 -6.10
C PRO A 252 14.53 -21.81 -4.78
N ILE A 253 13.27 -21.39 -4.84
CA ILE A 253 12.53 -20.91 -3.65
C ILE A 253 11.63 -21.99 -3.06
N VAL A 254 11.41 -21.95 -1.75
CA VAL A 254 10.44 -22.80 -1.04
C VAL A 254 9.71 -21.99 0.04
N PHE A 255 8.40 -22.20 0.19
CA PHE A 255 7.61 -21.63 1.28
C PHE A 255 7.44 -22.67 2.39
N ASP A 256 8.33 -22.65 3.37
CA ASP A 256 8.42 -23.64 4.44
C ASP A 256 8.50 -23.01 5.84
N ARG A 257 8.46 -21.69 5.98
CA ARG A 257 8.63 -21.02 7.28
C ARG A 257 7.35 -20.94 8.11
N ASN A 258 6.24 -20.49 7.53
CA ASN A 258 5.01 -20.16 8.29
C ASN A 258 3.71 -20.62 7.59
N ALA A 259 3.79 -21.57 6.67
CA ALA A 259 2.62 -22.04 5.91
C ALA A 259 1.50 -22.57 6.81
N GLY A 260 1.83 -23.11 7.99
CA GLY A 260 0.86 -23.52 9.02
C GLY A 260 -0.01 -22.38 9.57
N HIS A 261 0.46 -21.13 9.47
CA HIS A 261 -0.13 -19.94 10.12
C HIS A 261 -1.03 -19.13 9.19
N VAL A 262 -1.15 -19.53 7.93
CA VAL A 262 -1.95 -18.81 6.91
C VAL A 262 -3.11 -19.65 6.38
N PRO A 263 -4.20 -19.02 5.91
CA PRO A 263 -5.30 -19.72 5.27
C PRO A 263 -4.85 -20.54 4.04
N ARG A 264 -5.57 -21.62 3.74
CA ARG A 264 -5.23 -22.55 2.65
C ARG A 264 -5.12 -21.85 1.29
N LEU A 265 -6.06 -20.97 0.93
CA LEU A 265 -6.01 -20.27 -0.36
C LEU A 265 -4.78 -19.37 -0.49
N VAL A 266 -4.35 -18.71 0.59
CA VAL A 266 -3.12 -17.92 0.65
C VAL A 266 -1.90 -18.83 0.43
N ARG A 267 -1.84 -19.93 1.18
CA ARG A 267 -0.77 -20.92 1.06
C ARG A 267 -0.64 -21.50 -0.36
N VAL A 268 -1.77 -21.80 -0.99
CA VAL A 268 -1.82 -22.36 -2.35
C VAL A 268 -1.39 -21.32 -3.39
N ALA A 269 -1.71 -20.04 -3.20
CA ALA A 269 -1.22 -18.99 -4.08
C ALA A 269 0.31 -18.89 -4.07
N ASP A 270 0.93 -18.97 -2.90
CA ASP A 270 2.40 -18.92 -2.77
C ASP A 270 3.07 -20.21 -3.27
N LEU A 271 2.40 -21.35 -3.11
CA LEU A 271 2.80 -22.60 -3.74
C LEU A 271 2.84 -22.48 -5.28
N MET A 272 1.84 -21.85 -5.88
CA MET A 272 1.82 -21.58 -7.33
C MET A 272 2.93 -20.61 -7.74
N TRP A 273 3.22 -19.60 -6.91
CA TRP A 273 4.32 -18.66 -7.12
C TRP A 273 5.68 -19.37 -7.11
N CYS A 274 5.91 -20.26 -6.14
CA CYS A 274 7.07 -21.13 -6.10
C CYS A 274 7.18 -22.00 -7.37
N GLY A 275 6.07 -22.57 -7.83
CA GLY A 275 6.02 -23.30 -9.10
C GLY A 275 6.43 -22.44 -10.30
N ALA A 276 6.00 -21.17 -10.38
CA ALA A 276 6.41 -20.27 -11.46
C ALA A 276 7.93 -20.08 -11.53
N GLY A 277 8.58 -19.82 -10.37
CA GLY A 277 10.03 -19.71 -10.27
C GLY A 277 10.76 -21.02 -10.63
N LEU A 278 10.31 -22.14 -10.05
CA LEU A 278 10.86 -23.48 -10.34
C LEU A 278 10.73 -23.89 -11.81
N SER A 279 9.71 -23.39 -12.53
CA SER A 279 9.52 -23.69 -13.95
C SER A 279 10.67 -23.18 -14.84
N CYS A 280 11.52 -22.30 -14.30
CA CYS A 280 12.69 -21.74 -14.95
C CYS A 280 14.01 -22.35 -14.46
N PHE A 281 13.98 -23.30 -13.51
CA PHE A 281 15.19 -23.86 -12.89
C PHE A 281 16.09 -24.56 -13.92
N GLN A 282 17.36 -24.13 -13.96
CA GLN A 282 18.38 -24.74 -14.81
C GLN A 282 19.78 -24.56 -14.22
N THR A 283 20.64 -25.53 -14.44
CA THR A 283 22.03 -25.52 -13.95
C THR A 283 23.05 -25.33 -15.09
N ASP A 284 22.60 -25.36 -16.34
CA ASP A 284 23.44 -25.16 -17.52
C ASP A 284 23.26 -23.72 -18.02
N SER A 285 24.35 -22.97 -18.03
CA SER A 285 24.39 -21.57 -18.42
C SER A 285 24.63 -21.35 -19.92
N GLN A 286 25.12 -22.36 -20.64
CA GLN A 286 25.44 -22.25 -22.08
C GLN A 286 24.22 -22.50 -22.98
N GLY A 287 23.09 -22.91 -22.40
CA GLY A 287 21.82 -23.08 -23.11
C GLY A 287 21.10 -21.76 -23.42
N SER A 288 20.08 -21.82 -24.26
CA SER A 288 19.19 -20.68 -24.55
C SER A 288 18.22 -20.33 -23.41
N GLY A 289 18.47 -20.84 -22.20
CA GLY A 289 17.53 -20.73 -21.10
C GLY A 289 17.61 -19.40 -20.35
N ILE A 290 16.53 -19.09 -19.65
CA ILE A 290 16.33 -17.87 -18.87
C ILE A 290 15.80 -18.28 -17.50
N VAL A 291 16.47 -17.81 -16.45
CA VAL A 291 15.98 -17.88 -15.07
C VAL A 291 15.49 -16.50 -14.68
N ILE A 292 14.24 -16.42 -14.21
CA ILE A 292 13.70 -15.20 -13.63
C ILE A 292 13.90 -15.31 -12.11
N PRO A 293 14.65 -14.39 -11.49
CA PRO A 293 14.82 -14.41 -10.04
C PRO A 293 13.50 -14.10 -9.33
N THR A 294 13.32 -14.68 -8.15
CA THR A 294 12.13 -14.50 -7.31
C THR A 294 12.58 -14.29 -5.87
N SER A 295 12.42 -13.09 -5.34
CA SER A 295 12.78 -12.66 -3.98
C SER A 295 14.29 -12.60 -3.68
N VAL A 296 15.06 -13.62 -4.08
CA VAL A 296 16.51 -13.72 -3.82
C VAL A 296 17.30 -13.99 -5.10
N TYR A 297 18.44 -13.31 -5.25
CA TYR A 297 19.41 -13.55 -6.32
C TYR A 297 20.77 -12.91 -5.99
N THR A 298 21.82 -13.38 -6.65
CA THR A 298 23.19 -12.88 -6.48
C THR A 298 23.78 -12.46 -7.83
N LEU A 299 24.44 -11.30 -7.89
CA LEU A 299 25.15 -10.85 -9.09
C LEU A 299 26.62 -10.61 -8.81
N SER A 300 27.47 -10.84 -9.81
CA SER A 300 28.83 -10.29 -9.81
C SER A 300 28.81 -8.75 -9.80
N LEU A 301 29.66 -8.10 -9.01
CA LEU A 301 29.73 -6.63 -8.95
C LEU A 301 29.99 -5.96 -10.32
N PRO A 302 30.82 -6.53 -11.25
CA PRO A 302 30.94 -6.01 -12.61
C PRO A 302 29.60 -5.95 -13.37
N LEU A 303 28.73 -6.94 -13.17
CA LEU A 303 27.39 -6.93 -13.77
C LEU A 303 26.49 -5.85 -13.17
N VAL A 304 26.54 -5.66 -11.84
CA VAL A 304 25.81 -4.58 -11.17
C VAL A 304 26.22 -3.21 -11.74
N ARG A 305 27.54 -2.99 -11.90
CA ARG A 305 28.10 -1.75 -12.47
C ARG A 305 27.74 -1.56 -13.95
N LEU A 306 27.70 -2.64 -14.72
CA LEU A 306 27.28 -2.62 -16.12
C LEU A 306 25.78 -2.27 -16.26
N ALA A 307 24.95 -2.80 -15.37
CA ALA A 307 23.51 -2.50 -15.31
C ALA A 307 23.18 -1.12 -14.72
N ASP A 308 24.19 -0.40 -14.21
CA ASP A 308 24.07 0.89 -13.51
C ASP A 308 23.21 0.78 -12.24
N GLY A 309 23.40 -0.29 -11.47
CA GLY A 309 22.64 -0.57 -10.26
C GLY A 309 21.14 -0.83 -10.53
N TRP A 310 20.30 -0.48 -9.56
CA TRP A 310 18.86 -0.70 -9.60
C TRP A 310 18.07 0.55 -9.95
N ASP A 311 16.95 0.39 -10.64
CA ASP A 311 16.06 1.50 -10.97
C ASP A 311 15.06 1.73 -9.83
N ALA A 312 14.98 2.97 -9.35
CA ALA A 312 14.10 3.39 -8.24
C ALA A 312 12.81 4.09 -8.73
N GLY A 313 12.65 4.20 -10.04
CA GLY A 313 11.53 4.89 -10.69
C GLY A 313 10.19 4.15 -10.54
N PRO A 314 9.05 4.83 -10.82
CA PRO A 314 7.71 4.28 -10.62
C PRO A 314 7.41 3.08 -11.54
N THR A 315 8.20 2.87 -12.60
CA THR A 315 8.04 1.76 -13.53
C THR A 315 8.80 0.49 -13.12
N ALA A 316 9.75 0.59 -12.17
CA ALA A 316 10.57 -0.52 -11.70
C ALA A 316 10.00 -1.14 -10.41
N ILE A 317 8.75 -1.63 -10.49
CA ILE A 317 8.01 -2.15 -9.33
C ILE A 317 8.43 -3.59 -9.01
N GLY A 318 8.59 -4.43 -10.04
CA GLY A 318 9.07 -5.80 -9.93
C GLY A 318 10.60 -5.86 -9.93
N GLU A 319 11.22 -5.36 -8.86
CA GLU A 319 12.67 -5.19 -8.71
C GLU A 319 13.47 -6.40 -9.26
N ASP A 320 13.20 -7.62 -8.78
CA ASP A 320 13.98 -8.82 -9.13
C ASP A 320 14.04 -9.11 -10.65
N MET A 321 12.87 -9.21 -11.31
CA MET A 321 12.80 -9.49 -12.75
C MET A 321 13.29 -8.30 -13.57
N HIS A 322 12.97 -7.08 -13.11
CA HIS A 322 13.43 -5.85 -13.73
C HIS A 322 14.97 -5.80 -13.79
N MET A 323 15.63 -6.13 -12.68
CA MET A 323 17.09 -6.20 -12.61
C MET A 323 17.66 -7.26 -13.57
N MET A 324 17.06 -8.45 -13.63
CA MET A 324 17.48 -9.47 -14.61
C MET A 324 17.35 -8.96 -16.06
N LEU A 325 16.25 -8.27 -16.40
CA LEU A 325 16.07 -7.68 -17.73
C LEU A 325 17.11 -6.60 -18.02
N LYS A 326 17.39 -5.72 -17.05
CA LYS A 326 18.47 -4.73 -17.16
C LYS A 326 19.79 -5.40 -17.49
N CYS A 327 20.18 -6.42 -16.72
CA CYS A 327 21.41 -7.17 -16.92
C CYS A 327 21.43 -7.90 -18.27
N TYR A 328 20.32 -8.52 -18.68
CA TYR A 328 20.20 -9.21 -19.98
C TYR A 328 20.44 -8.25 -21.14
N PHE A 329 19.76 -7.10 -21.18
CA PHE A 329 19.93 -6.14 -22.26
C PHE A 329 21.25 -5.37 -22.20
N ALA A 330 21.79 -5.10 -20.99
CA ALA A 330 23.09 -4.45 -20.83
C ALA A 330 24.24 -5.33 -21.33
N THR A 331 24.13 -6.64 -21.17
CA THR A 331 25.07 -7.64 -21.71
C THR A 331 24.73 -8.09 -23.14
N ARG A 332 23.69 -7.51 -23.77
CA ARG A 332 23.20 -7.90 -25.10
C ARG A 332 22.86 -9.39 -25.23
N GLY A 333 22.40 -10.00 -24.14
CA GLY A 333 22.00 -11.40 -24.07
C GLY A 333 23.12 -12.39 -23.70
N GLU A 334 24.34 -11.90 -23.43
CA GLU A 334 25.51 -12.72 -23.07
C GLU A 334 25.68 -12.93 -21.55
N ILE A 335 24.77 -12.41 -20.72
CA ILE A 335 24.75 -12.67 -19.27
C ILE A 335 24.82 -14.17 -18.95
N HIS A 336 25.65 -14.57 -17.99
CA HIS A 336 25.64 -15.92 -17.45
C HIS A 336 24.55 -16.01 -16.38
N ILE A 337 23.53 -16.85 -16.61
CA ILE A 337 22.41 -17.02 -15.67
C ILE A 337 22.27 -18.49 -15.31
N GLU A 338 22.38 -18.83 -14.02
CA GLU A 338 22.23 -20.21 -13.55
C GLU A 338 21.48 -20.29 -12.22
N SER A 339 20.86 -21.45 -11.97
CA SER A 339 20.25 -21.78 -10.69
C SER A 339 21.24 -22.50 -9.77
N VAL A 340 21.30 -22.08 -8.52
CA VAL A 340 22.18 -22.67 -7.50
C VAL A 340 21.42 -23.76 -6.75
N GLY A 341 22.07 -24.90 -6.52
CA GLY A 341 21.49 -26.07 -5.83
C GLY A 341 21.26 -25.91 -4.33
N SER A 342 20.84 -24.75 -3.85
CA SER A 342 20.54 -24.51 -2.43
C SER A 342 19.29 -23.63 -2.31
N PRO A 343 18.24 -24.09 -1.61
CA PRO A 343 16.96 -23.40 -1.60
C PRO A 343 16.97 -22.13 -0.74
N ALA A 344 16.24 -21.11 -1.18
CA ALA A 344 15.87 -19.96 -0.38
C ALA A 344 14.53 -20.23 0.32
N SER A 345 14.52 -20.18 1.65
CA SER A 345 13.36 -20.43 2.49
C SER A 345 12.59 -19.15 2.76
N LEU A 346 11.32 -19.11 2.35
CA LEU A 346 10.48 -17.93 2.34
C LEU A 346 9.27 -18.05 3.28
N CYS A 347 8.73 -16.90 3.67
CA CYS A 347 7.48 -16.77 4.41
C CYS A 347 6.28 -16.52 3.47
N ASN A 348 5.15 -17.17 3.77
CA ASN A 348 3.85 -16.74 3.30
C ASN A 348 3.48 -15.41 3.94
N VAL A 349 2.70 -14.57 3.24
CA VAL A 349 2.18 -13.34 3.84
C VAL A 349 1.19 -13.65 4.96
N SER A 350 1.52 -13.19 6.16
CA SER A 350 0.73 -13.38 7.37
C SER A 350 0.34 -12.06 8.02
N VAL A 351 -0.70 -12.09 8.85
CA VAL A 351 -1.12 -11.00 9.74
C VAL A 351 -1.32 -11.54 11.14
N SER A 352 -1.24 -10.68 12.15
CA SER A 352 -1.31 -11.09 13.57
C SER A 352 -2.74 -11.37 14.06
N ARG A 353 -3.76 -10.83 13.38
CA ARG A 353 -5.16 -10.96 13.79
C ARG A 353 -5.71 -12.37 13.55
N THR A 354 -6.48 -12.90 14.50
CA THR A 354 -7.11 -14.23 14.42
C THR A 354 -8.63 -14.15 14.15
N GLY A 355 -9.28 -15.32 13.95
CA GLY A 355 -10.72 -15.43 13.68
C GLY A 355 -11.14 -14.99 12.28
N LEU A 356 -12.44 -14.70 12.07
CA LEU A 356 -12.98 -14.32 10.75
C LEU A 356 -12.37 -13.01 10.22
N GLY A 357 -12.13 -12.04 11.10
CA GLY A 357 -11.45 -10.79 10.76
C GLY A 357 -10.02 -11.03 10.26
N GLY A 358 -9.27 -11.86 10.98
CA GLY A 358 -7.93 -12.29 10.55
C GLY A 358 -7.94 -13.04 9.23
N TRP A 359 -8.89 -13.96 9.05
CA TRP A 359 -9.05 -14.72 7.81
C TRP A 359 -9.23 -13.77 6.61
N LEU A 360 -10.11 -12.77 6.69
CA LEU A 360 -10.30 -11.79 5.62
C LEU A 360 -9.03 -10.97 5.38
N GLU A 361 -8.38 -10.53 6.44
CA GLU A 361 -7.18 -9.69 6.37
C GLU A 361 -5.99 -10.42 5.71
N HIS A 362 -5.79 -11.71 5.99
CA HIS A 362 -4.82 -12.55 5.26
C HIS A 362 -5.09 -12.58 3.75
N HIS A 363 -6.36 -12.74 3.33
CA HIS A 363 -6.71 -12.74 1.91
C HIS A 363 -6.49 -11.36 1.29
N CYS A 364 -6.84 -10.28 1.98
CA CYS A 364 -6.57 -8.92 1.53
C CYS A 364 -5.06 -8.64 1.40
N ALA A 365 -4.25 -9.08 2.36
CA ALA A 365 -2.80 -8.94 2.34
C ALA A 365 -2.20 -9.73 1.16
N ARG A 366 -2.65 -10.97 0.95
CA ARG A 366 -2.20 -11.78 -0.18
C ARG A 366 -2.64 -11.20 -1.52
N TYR A 367 -3.86 -10.70 -1.64
CA TYR A 367 -4.34 -10.02 -2.84
C TYR A 367 -3.49 -8.78 -3.14
N SER A 368 -3.17 -7.97 -2.12
CA SER A 368 -2.32 -6.79 -2.27
C SER A 368 -0.91 -7.16 -2.72
N GLN A 369 -0.33 -8.24 -2.20
CA GLN A 369 0.95 -8.76 -2.68
C GLN A 369 0.86 -9.30 -4.12
N GLY A 370 -0.21 -10.02 -4.45
CA GLY A 370 -0.44 -10.52 -5.82
C GLY A 370 -0.56 -9.38 -6.82
N LEU A 371 -1.28 -8.32 -6.44
CA LEU A 371 -1.39 -7.10 -7.24
C LEU A 371 -0.03 -6.39 -7.41
N ARG A 372 0.81 -6.34 -6.36
CA ARG A 372 2.20 -5.86 -6.47
C ARG A 372 3.00 -6.63 -7.50
N HIS A 373 2.92 -7.95 -7.50
CA HIS A 373 3.59 -8.79 -8.48
C HIS A 373 3.08 -8.50 -9.90
N MET A 374 1.77 -8.33 -10.06
CA MET A 374 1.16 -8.10 -11.37
C MET A 374 1.37 -6.68 -11.91
N TRP A 375 1.63 -5.67 -11.06
CA TRP A 375 2.16 -4.38 -11.51
C TRP A 375 3.52 -4.53 -12.22
N GLY A 376 4.26 -5.61 -11.95
CA GLY A 376 5.46 -6.02 -12.70
C GLY A 376 5.19 -6.29 -14.19
N ALA A 377 3.94 -6.37 -14.65
CA ALA A 377 3.63 -6.50 -16.07
C ALA A 377 4.17 -5.35 -16.95
N LEU A 378 4.55 -4.22 -16.32
CA LEU A 378 5.32 -3.15 -16.95
C LEU A 378 6.64 -3.63 -17.56
N ASP A 379 7.27 -4.66 -16.98
CA ASP A 379 8.56 -5.19 -17.41
C ASP A 379 8.52 -5.83 -18.81
N SER A 380 7.36 -6.36 -19.22
CA SER A 380 7.17 -6.81 -20.61
C SER A 380 7.31 -5.66 -21.59
N GLY A 381 6.72 -4.50 -21.27
CA GLY A 381 6.82 -3.28 -22.07
C GLY A 381 8.23 -2.70 -22.06
N TYR A 382 8.88 -2.72 -20.89
CA TYR A 382 10.27 -2.30 -20.72
C TYR A 382 11.23 -3.14 -21.59
N ALA A 383 11.15 -4.47 -21.49
CA ALA A 383 11.94 -5.40 -22.28
C ALA A 383 11.71 -5.22 -23.78
N LEU A 384 10.46 -5.07 -24.21
CA LEU A 384 10.12 -4.82 -25.61
C LEU A 384 10.69 -3.47 -26.08
N GLY A 385 10.66 -2.44 -25.24
CA GLY A 385 11.27 -1.14 -25.50
C GLY A 385 12.77 -1.24 -25.77
N LEU A 386 13.51 -1.89 -24.86
CA LEU A 386 14.95 -2.12 -25.01
C LEU A 386 15.27 -2.94 -26.26
N TRP A 387 14.55 -4.04 -26.49
CA TRP A 387 14.71 -4.88 -27.66
C TRP A 387 14.48 -4.13 -28.98
N LEU A 388 13.51 -3.21 -29.03
CA LEU A 388 13.25 -2.36 -30.20
C LEU A 388 14.36 -1.33 -30.45
N ASP A 389 15.05 -0.88 -29.39
CA ASP A 389 16.10 0.15 -29.50
C ASP A 389 17.50 -0.43 -29.79
N MET A 390 17.74 -1.74 -29.53
CA MET A 390 18.99 -2.43 -29.87
C MET A 390 19.46 -2.21 -31.33
N ASP A 391 18.53 -2.24 -32.30
CA ASP A 391 18.84 -2.05 -33.72
C ASP A 391 19.24 -0.60 -34.09
N LYS A 392 18.73 0.39 -33.36
CA LYS A 392 19.12 1.79 -33.58
C LYS A 392 20.54 1.99 -33.08
N GLU A 393 20.85 1.47 -31.90
CA GLU A 393 22.19 1.53 -31.31
C GLU A 393 23.22 0.83 -32.21
N ASP A 394 22.89 -0.34 -32.77
CA ASP A 394 23.78 -1.05 -33.70
C ASP A 394 24.02 -0.27 -35.01
N ARG A 395 23.01 0.45 -35.51
CA ARG A 395 23.16 1.32 -36.70
C ARG A 395 23.97 2.58 -36.40
N GLU A 396 23.79 3.17 -35.22
CA GLU A 396 24.51 4.35 -34.77
C GLU A 396 25.99 4.01 -34.48
N ALA A 397 26.27 2.88 -33.82
CA ALA A 397 27.63 2.38 -33.57
C ALA A 397 28.41 2.12 -34.89
N ARG A 398 27.75 1.54 -35.90
CA ARG A 398 28.33 1.33 -37.24
C ARG A 398 28.60 2.64 -37.99
N ARG A 399 27.84 3.70 -37.72
CA ARG A 399 28.02 5.04 -38.33
C ARG A 399 29.09 5.86 -37.60
N GLY A 400 29.15 5.78 -36.27
CA GLY A 400 30.13 6.49 -35.45
C GLY A 400 31.57 6.01 -35.65
N SER A 401 31.78 4.73 -35.96
CA SER A 401 33.12 4.22 -36.29
C SER A 401 33.65 4.71 -37.65
N ALA A 402 32.80 5.33 -38.49
CA ALA A 402 33.18 5.89 -39.78
C ALA A 402 33.46 7.40 -39.75
N SER A 403 33.19 8.12 -38.64
CA SER A 403 33.36 9.57 -38.55
C SER A 403 34.04 10.01 -37.25
N SER A 404 35.34 9.74 -37.10
CA SER A 404 36.17 10.32 -36.04
C SER A 404 36.99 11.50 -36.54
N SER A 405 36.35 12.67 -36.75
CA SER A 405 37.01 13.97 -36.62
C SER A 405 35.99 15.10 -36.56
N ALA A 406 35.65 15.58 -35.36
CA ALA A 406 35.41 17.01 -35.05
C ALA A 406 34.74 17.16 -33.67
N SER A 407 35.29 18.09 -32.89
CA SER A 407 34.83 18.57 -31.60
C SER A 407 33.34 18.95 -31.58
N ARG A 408 32.62 18.62 -30.50
CA ARG A 408 31.45 19.39 -30.08
C ARG A 408 31.14 19.26 -28.58
N THR A 409 30.80 20.42 -28.02
CA THR A 409 30.50 20.83 -26.63
C THR A 409 29.35 20.09 -25.92
N PRO A 410 29.30 20.13 -24.57
CA PRO A 410 28.44 19.26 -23.77
C PRO A 410 26.99 19.80 -23.68
N ARG A 411 26.05 19.10 -24.30
CA ARG A 411 24.61 19.23 -24.02
C ARG A 411 23.98 17.84 -23.97
N THR A 412 23.46 17.50 -22.79
CA THR A 412 22.62 16.32 -22.46
C THR A 412 23.19 14.97 -22.91
N ARG A 413 24.08 14.40 -22.08
CA ARG A 413 24.55 13.00 -22.19
C ARG A 413 23.37 12.03 -22.10
N LYS A 414 23.13 11.25 -23.15
CA LYS A 414 22.21 10.09 -23.14
C LYS A 414 22.90 8.89 -22.47
N LEU A 415 22.12 8.06 -21.77
CA LEU A 415 22.51 6.79 -21.11
C LEU A 415 23.27 5.78 -22.00
N SER A 416 23.35 6.01 -23.32
CA SER A 416 24.00 5.12 -24.29
C SER A 416 25.54 5.23 -24.29
N ASP A 417 26.10 6.42 -24.04
CA ASP A 417 27.55 6.65 -24.19
C ASP A 417 28.37 6.00 -23.06
N THR A 418 27.77 5.79 -21.89
CA THR A 418 28.41 5.13 -20.74
C THR A 418 28.39 3.60 -20.82
N ARG A 419 27.47 2.98 -21.56
CA ARG A 419 27.36 1.51 -21.67
C ARG A 419 28.36 0.92 -22.67
N ILE A 420 28.60 1.60 -23.80
CA ILE A 420 29.45 1.08 -24.88
C ILE A 420 30.95 1.27 -24.59
N GLN A 421 31.33 2.30 -23.82
CA GLN A 421 32.75 2.52 -23.44
C GLN A 421 33.27 1.54 -22.38
N LYS A 422 32.41 0.83 -21.64
CA LYS A 422 32.79 -0.07 -20.53
C LYS A 422 32.90 -1.55 -20.91
N LEU A 423 32.54 -1.92 -22.13
CA LEU A 423 32.76 -3.27 -22.66
C LEU A 423 34.15 -3.30 -23.30
N ASP A 424 34.97 -4.29 -22.95
CA ASP A 424 36.26 -4.52 -23.61
C ASP A 424 36.04 -4.54 -25.15
N PRO A 425 36.72 -3.68 -25.93
CA PRO A 425 36.59 -3.65 -27.39
C PRO A 425 36.86 -5.01 -28.06
N ALA A 426 37.58 -5.92 -27.39
CA ALA A 426 37.78 -7.29 -27.86
C ALA A 426 36.51 -8.17 -27.76
N HIS A 427 35.62 -7.92 -26.80
CA HIS A 427 34.36 -8.65 -26.61
C HIS A 427 33.27 -8.29 -27.64
N VAL A 428 33.31 -7.07 -28.19
CA VAL A 428 32.33 -6.57 -29.18
C VAL A 428 32.53 -7.19 -30.58
N LYS A 429 33.66 -7.90 -30.82
CA LYS A 429 34.05 -8.37 -32.15
C LYS A 429 33.39 -9.67 -32.63
N ARG A 430 32.48 -10.28 -31.87
CA ARG A 430 31.77 -11.50 -32.30
C ARG A 430 30.27 -11.34 -32.12
N SER A 431 29.53 -11.41 -33.23
CA SER A 431 28.27 -12.17 -33.39
C SER A 431 27.22 -11.45 -34.24
N HIS A 432 26.40 -12.28 -34.88
CA HIS A 432 25.21 -11.98 -35.67
C HIS A 432 24.21 -11.10 -34.90
N SER A 433 23.18 -10.58 -35.59
CA SER A 433 22.17 -9.70 -34.97
C SER A 433 21.67 -10.29 -33.64
N PRO A 434 22.02 -9.70 -32.47
CA PRO A 434 21.68 -10.22 -31.15
C PRO A 434 20.18 -10.17 -30.87
N ARG A 435 19.40 -9.62 -31.80
CA ARG A 435 17.98 -9.34 -31.67
C ARG A 435 17.09 -10.57 -31.81
N PHE A 436 17.50 -11.59 -32.58
CA PHE A 436 16.67 -12.77 -32.88
C PHE A 436 17.35 -14.08 -32.49
N THR A 437 17.95 -14.12 -31.30
CA THR A 437 18.50 -15.37 -30.76
C THR A 437 17.40 -16.24 -30.15
N LEU A 438 17.62 -17.56 -30.10
CA LEU A 438 16.72 -18.49 -29.38
C LEU A 438 16.57 -18.09 -27.91
N ARG A 439 17.61 -17.51 -27.32
CA ARG A 439 17.61 -17.01 -25.94
C ARG A 439 16.67 -15.81 -25.77
N THR A 440 16.66 -14.88 -26.73
CA THR A 440 15.72 -13.75 -26.75
C THR A 440 14.27 -14.23 -26.95
N LEU A 441 14.04 -15.21 -27.83
CA LEU A 441 12.72 -15.83 -27.97
C LEU A 441 12.26 -16.51 -26.68
N THR A 442 13.17 -17.21 -26.00
CA THR A 442 12.88 -17.83 -24.69
C THR A 442 12.52 -16.78 -23.65
N LEU A 443 13.25 -15.65 -23.59
CA LEU A 443 12.93 -14.52 -22.70
C LEU A 443 11.50 -14.00 -22.93
N PHE A 444 11.14 -13.67 -24.17
CA PHE A 444 9.80 -13.16 -24.47
C PHE A 444 8.71 -14.21 -24.27
N SER A 445 9.01 -15.51 -24.46
CA SER A 445 8.10 -16.58 -24.08
C SER A 445 7.84 -16.60 -22.58
N ARG A 446 8.85 -16.36 -21.73
CA ARG A 446 8.66 -16.27 -20.27
C ARG A 446 7.83 -15.05 -19.86
N LEU A 447 8.12 -13.89 -20.46
CA LEU A 447 7.35 -12.66 -20.24
C LEU A 447 5.90 -12.81 -20.68
N PHE A 448 5.67 -13.52 -21.79
CA PHE A 448 4.32 -13.86 -22.27
C PHE A 448 3.57 -14.74 -21.27
N GLU A 449 4.19 -15.81 -20.78
CA GLU A 449 3.60 -16.69 -19.78
C GLU A 449 3.26 -15.96 -18.47
N ALA A 450 4.14 -15.07 -18.02
CA ALA A 450 3.96 -14.32 -16.77
C ALA A 450 2.85 -13.26 -16.84
N HIS A 451 2.77 -12.50 -17.94
CA HIS A 451 1.97 -11.27 -17.98
C HIS A 451 0.79 -11.27 -18.97
N PHE A 452 0.71 -12.24 -19.87
CA PHE A 452 -0.32 -12.27 -20.93
C PHE A 452 -1.13 -13.56 -20.90
N LEU A 453 -0.46 -14.71 -20.85
CA LEU A 453 -1.08 -16.03 -20.99
C LEU A 453 -2.22 -16.25 -19.99
N VAL A 454 -2.00 -15.92 -18.72
CA VAL A 454 -2.98 -16.13 -17.63
C VAL A 454 -4.27 -15.34 -17.88
N LEU A 455 -4.15 -14.09 -18.32
CA LEU A 455 -5.31 -13.22 -18.57
C LEU A 455 -6.05 -13.64 -19.84
N HIS A 456 -5.33 -13.96 -20.91
CA HIS A 456 -5.92 -14.41 -22.16
C HIS A 456 -6.60 -15.79 -22.01
N LEU A 457 -5.99 -16.73 -21.27
CA LEU A 457 -6.60 -18.02 -20.95
C LEU A 457 -7.89 -17.85 -20.14
N LEU A 458 -7.88 -16.97 -19.12
CA LEU A 458 -9.10 -16.70 -18.36
C LEU A 458 -10.24 -16.22 -19.27
N LEU A 459 -9.95 -15.28 -20.18
CA LEU A 459 -10.94 -14.77 -21.11
C LEU A 459 -11.48 -15.87 -22.04
N ILE A 460 -10.61 -16.72 -22.60
CA ILE A 460 -11.03 -17.82 -23.46
C ILE A 460 -11.84 -18.86 -22.68
N ILE A 461 -11.48 -19.16 -21.44
CA ILE A 461 -12.23 -20.09 -20.58
C ILE A 461 -13.64 -19.58 -20.32
N ILE A 462 -13.80 -18.29 -19.98
CA ILE A 462 -15.11 -17.66 -19.78
C ILE A 462 -15.92 -17.71 -21.09
N THR A 463 -15.28 -17.37 -22.20
CA THR A 463 -15.86 -17.39 -23.55
C THR A 463 -16.33 -18.80 -23.93
N SER A 464 -15.51 -19.82 -23.67
CA SER A 464 -15.81 -21.24 -23.92
C SER A 464 -16.97 -21.75 -23.08
N ALA A 465 -17.00 -21.42 -21.78
CA ALA A 465 -18.11 -21.78 -20.90
C ALA A 465 -19.44 -21.15 -21.35
N ALA A 466 -19.40 -19.87 -21.75
CA ALA A 466 -20.56 -19.20 -22.32
C ALA A 466 -21.01 -19.86 -23.65
N PHE A 467 -20.05 -20.22 -24.52
CA PHE A 467 -20.31 -20.88 -25.80
C PHE A 467 -21.10 -22.20 -25.64
N HIS A 468 -20.68 -23.08 -24.72
CA HIS A 468 -21.32 -24.38 -24.49
C HIS A 468 -22.66 -24.30 -23.74
N SER A 469 -22.93 -23.20 -23.02
CA SER A 469 -24.19 -23.04 -22.28
C SER A 469 -25.42 -22.79 -23.17
N LEU A 470 -25.25 -22.68 -24.48
CA LEU A 470 -26.28 -22.23 -25.42
C LEU A 470 -26.51 -23.22 -26.58
N PRO A 471 -27.75 -23.41 -27.05
CA PRO A 471 -28.15 -24.45 -28.02
C PRO A 471 -27.72 -24.20 -29.48
N TRP A 472 -26.67 -23.40 -29.71
CA TRP A 472 -26.25 -22.92 -31.02
C TRP A 472 -24.86 -23.41 -31.47
N SER A 473 -24.19 -24.25 -30.68
CA SER A 473 -22.80 -24.65 -30.95
C SER A 473 -22.68 -25.36 -32.32
N ALA A 474 -23.74 -26.09 -32.68
CA ALA A 474 -23.95 -26.72 -33.98
C ALA A 474 -23.95 -25.75 -35.19
N ARG A 475 -24.13 -24.43 -35.00
CA ARG A 475 -24.06 -23.43 -36.09
C ARG A 475 -22.63 -23.09 -36.50
N PHE A 476 -21.64 -23.34 -35.64
CA PHE A 476 -20.23 -23.02 -35.88
C PHE A 476 -19.33 -24.25 -35.65
N PRO A 477 -19.35 -25.25 -36.55
CA PRO A 477 -18.65 -26.53 -36.34
C PRO A 477 -17.15 -26.39 -36.06
N CYS A 478 -16.48 -25.40 -36.66
CA CYS A 478 -15.07 -25.13 -36.42
C CYS A 478 -14.79 -24.63 -34.99
N LEU A 479 -15.62 -23.70 -34.51
CA LEU A 479 -15.51 -23.17 -33.15
C LEU A 479 -15.90 -24.24 -32.12
N ASP A 480 -16.96 -25.00 -32.37
CA ASP A 480 -17.42 -26.10 -31.50
C ASP A 480 -16.32 -27.17 -31.33
N TRP A 481 -15.72 -27.62 -32.44
CA TRP A 481 -14.59 -28.54 -32.39
C TRP A 481 -13.39 -27.95 -31.62
N THR A 482 -13.11 -26.67 -31.81
CA THR A 482 -12.04 -25.97 -31.09
C THR A 482 -12.31 -25.93 -29.58
N MET A 483 -13.56 -25.66 -29.18
CA MET A 483 -13.94 -25.62 -27.76
C MET A 483 -13.79 -26.99 -27.10
N HIS A 484 -14.19 -28.06 -27.77
CA HIS A 484 -13.97 -29.43 -27.28
C HIS A 484 -12.48 -29.80 -27.18
N LEU A 485 -11.67 -29.43 -28.18
CA LEU A 485 -10.22 -29.68 -28.13
C LEU A 485 -9.57 -28.91 -26.97
N THR A 486 -9.89 -27.63 -26.82
CA THR A 486 -9.33 -26.79 -25.74
C THR A 486 -9.78 -27.25 -24.35
N GLU A 487 -11.01 -27.75 -24.21
CA GLU A 487 -11.50 -28.42 -23.01
C GLU A 487 -10.70 -29.68 -22.67
N ALA A 488 -10.41 -30.53 -23.66
CA ALA A 488 -9.57 -31.72 -23.46
C ALA A 488 -8.14 -31.33 -23.03
N LEU A 489 -7.53 -30.34 -23.69
CA LEU A 489 -6.21 -29.82 -23.32
C LEU A 489 -6.18 -29.25 -21.89
N ARG A 490 -7.26 -28.56 -21.48
CA ARG A 490 -7.41 -28.07 -20.09
C ARG A 490 -7.49 -29.23 -19.10
N GLY A 491 -8.22 -30.29 -19.42
CA GLY A 491 -8.26 -31.52 -18.62
C GLY A 491 -6.88 -32.17 -18.46
N VAL A 492 -6.11 -32.25 -19.54
CA VAL A 492 -4.72 -32.74 -19.52
C VAL A 492 -3.83 -31.86 -18.63
N SER A 493 -3.90 -30.53 -18.79
CA SER A 493 -3.13 -29.59 -17.96
C SER A 493 -3.46 -29.74 -16.47
N PHE A 494 -4.76 -29.84 -16.12
CA PHE A 494 -5.21 -30.06 -14.74
C PHE A 494 -4.69 -31.39 -14.17
N GLY A 495 -4.75 -32.47 -14.95
CA GLY A 495 -4.20 -33.76 -14.56
C GLY A 495 -2.69 -33.69 -14.29
N LEU A 496 -1.94 -33.02 -15.18
CA LEU A 496 -0.50 -32.83 -14.99
C LEU A 496 -0.16 -31.96 -13.78
N MET A 497 -0.94 -30.90 -13.50
CA MET A 497 -0.77 -30.09 -12.29
C MET A 497 -1.04 -30.88 -11.02
N THR A 498 -2.04 -31.77 -11.04
CA THR A 498 -2.32 -32.67 -9.92
C THR A 498 -1.14 -33.61 -9.67
N VAL A 499 -0.59 -34.22 -10.73
CA VAL A 499 0.62 -35.04 -10.64
C VAL A 499 1.80 -34.25 -10.08
N TYR A 500 1.97 -33.01 -10.55
CA TYR A 500 3.01 -32.12 -10.08
C TYR A 500 2.93 -31.89 -8.56
N PHE A 501 1.79 -31.42 -8.05
CA PHE A 501 1.68 -31.07 -6.63
C PHE A 501 1.83 -32.29 -5.72
N VAL A 502 1.13 -33.38 -6.04
CA VAL A 502 1.13 -34.59 -5.22
C VAL A 502 2.51 -35.24 -5.20
N PHE A 503 3.09 -35.54 -6.36
CA PHE A 503 4.28 -36.38 -6.43
C PHE A 503 5.58 -35.59 -6.50
N VAL A 504 5.60 -34.51 -7.27
CA VAL A 504 6.85 -33.81 -7.62
C VAL A 504 7.17 -32.74 -6.60
N TYR A 505 6.24 -31.79 -6.39
CA TYR A 505 6.44 -30.69 -5.45
C TYR A 505 6.61 -31.19 -4.02
N THR A 506 5.79 -32.13 -3.57
CA THR A 506 5.90 -32.66 -2.20
C THR A 506 7.30 -33.24 -1.94
N SER A 507 7.89 -33.94 -2.91
CA SER A 507 9.25 -34.47 -2.78
C SER A 507 10.30 -33.36 -2.75
N TYR A 508 10.17 -32.35 -3.63
CA TYR A 508 11.03 -31.16 -3.62
C TYR A 508 10.99 -30.43 -2.27
N HIS A 509 9.79 -30.17 -1.77
CA HIS A 509 9.57 -29.50 -0.50
C HIS A 509 10.21 -30.27 0.65
N GLN A 510 9.97 -31.59 0.74
CA GLN A 510 10.57 -32.44 1.78
C GLN A 510 12.10 -32.41 1.75
N THR A 511 12.70 -32.44 0.57
CA THR A 511 14.15 -32.27 0.39
C THR A 511 14.62 -30.91 0.88
N CYS A 512 13.95 -29.81 0.52
CA CYS A 512 14.38 -28.48 0.96
C CYS A 512 14.27 -28.32 2.48
N THR A 513 13.16 -28.77 3.06
CA THR A 513 12.96 -28.71 4.52
C THR A 513 13.97 -29.56 5.27
N SER A 514 14.31 -30.75 4.77
CA SER A 514 15.28 -31.63 5.47
C SER A 514 16.70 -31.07 5.43
N VAL A 515 17.09 -30.43 4.32
CA VAL A 515 18.37 -29.75 4.19
C VAL A 515 18.47 -28.58 5.17
N ARG A 516 17.46 -27.69 5.18
CA ARG A 516 17.41 -26.55 6.10
C ARG A 516 17.35 -26.98 7.56
N GLU A 517 16.51 -27.96 7.89
CA GLU A 517 16.39 -28.51 9.25
C GLU A 517 17.73 -29.04 9.75
N TRP A 518 18.48 -29.74 8.89
CA TRP A 518 19.79 -30.25 9.25
C TRP A 518 20.78 -29.11 9.54
N GLU A 519 20.87 -28.09 8.68
CA GLU A 519 21.77 -26.94 8.91
C GLU A 519 21.40 -26.15 10.16
N MET A 520 20.11 -25.86 10.37
CA MET A 520 19.67 -25.13 11.57
C MET A 520 19.96 -25.92 12.86
N LYS A 521 19.88 -27.26 12.82
CA LYS A 521 20.28 -28.13 13.94
C LYS A 521 21.78 -28.09 14.20
N GLN A 522 22.61 -28.11 13.16
CA GLN A 522 24.07 -27.97 13.31
C GLN A 522 24.46 -26.61 13.88
N ALA A 523 23.77 -25.54 13.45
CA ALA A 523 23.99 -24.18 13.94
C ALA A 523 23.44 -23.92 15.35
N GLY A 524 22.67 -24.85 15.94
CA GLY A 524 22.07 -24.68 17.27
C GLY A 524 20.93 -23.65 17.33
N ILE A 525 20.34 -23.29 16.18
CA ILE A 525 19.26 -22.31 16.04
C ILE A 525 17.95 -22.96 15.53
N TYR A 526 17.86 -24.28 15.61
CA TYR A 526 16.67 -25.03 15.20
C TYR A 526 15.50 -24.74 16.14
N ASP A 527 14.42 -24.25 15.56
CA ASP A 527 13.10 -24.18 16.18
C ASP A 527 12.09 -24.87 15.27
N GLU A 528 11.44 -25.93 15.78
CA GLU A 528 10.41 -26.69 15.07
C GLU A 528 9.23 -25.79 14.64
N SER A 529 8.92 -24.74 15.41
CA SER A 529 7.84 -23.80 15.10
C SER A 529 8.10 -22.99 13.82
N SER A 530 9.35 -22.91 13.38
CA SER A 530 9.81 -22.19 12.18
C SER A 530 9.77 -23.03 10.88
N PHE A 531 9.17 -24.22 10.95
CA PHE A 531 9.05 -25.16 9.83
C PHE A 531 7.59 -25.53 9.53
N SER A 532 7.30 -25.70 8.26
CA SER A 532 6.01 -26.16 7.77
C SER A 532 6.19 -27.41 6.92
N TYR A 533 5.82 -28.57 7.45
CA TYR A 533 5.99 -29.85 6.78
C TYR A 533 4.83 -30.21 5.84
N ARG A 534 5.13 -30.95 4.77
CA ARG A 534 4.12 -31.48 3.83
C ARG A 534 4.27 -32.99 3.65
N GLN A 535 3.12 -33.66 3.54
CA GLN A 535 3.05 -35.12 3.35
C GLN A 535 2.18 -35.47 2.14
N ARG A 536 2.67 -36.42 1.33
CA ARG A 536 2.13 -36.74 -0.01
C ARG A 536 0.64 -37.11 -0.03
N TRP A 537 0.16 -37.79 1.02
CA TRP A 537 -1.20 -38.31 1.09
C TRP A 537 -2.02 -37.76 2.26
N ALA A 538 -1.50 -36.74 2.95
CA ALA A 538 -2.27 -36.10 4.00
C ALA A 538 -3.48 -35.39 3.37
N ALA A 539 -4.66 -35.61 3.94
CA ALA A 539 -5.91 -34.98 3.48
C ALA A 539 -5.79 -33.45 3.43
N SER A 540 -5.01 -32.85 4.36
CA SER A 540 -4.69 -31.43 4.35
C SER A 540 -3.96 -30.98 3.08
N SER A 541 -2.95 -31.72 2.63
CA SER A 541 -2.15 -31.40 1.45
C SER A 541 -2.93 -31.61 0.15
N ILE A 542 -3.73 -32.67 0.06
CA ILE A 542 -4.59 -32.94 -1.11
C ILE A 542 -5.62 -31.82 -1.29
N LEU A 543 -6.26 -31.38 -0.20
CA LEU A 543 -7.21 -30.27 -0.23
C LEU A 543 -6.54 -28.96 -0.68
N ASP A 544 -5.32 -28.67 -0.24
CA ASP A 544 -4.57 -27.51 -0.73
C ASP A 544 -4.37 -27.62 -2.26
N TYR A 545 -4.03 -28.80 -2.77
CA TYR A 545 -3.81 -29.01 -4.20
C TYR A 545 -5.08 -28.89 -5.02
N LEU A 546 -6.24 -29.32 -4.54
CA LEU A 546 -7.49 -29.15 -5.27
C LEU A 546 -7.94 -27.67 -5.39
N LEU A 547 -7.42 -26.79 -4.53
CA LEU A 547 -7.77 -25.37 -4.51
C LEU A 547 -6.94 -24.50 -5.46
N PHE A 548 -5.94 -25.04 -6.16
CA PHE A 548 -5.07 -24.25 -7.05
C PHE A 548 -5.82 -23.44 -8.13
N PRO A 549 -6.91 -23.93 -8.76
CA PRO A 549 -7.60 -23.13 -9.77
C PRO A 549 -8.27 -21.89 -9.17
N VAL A 550 -8.84 -22.04 -7.97
CA VAL A 550 -9.50 -20.95 -7.23
C VAL A 550 -8.47 -19.93 -6.76
N ALA A 551 -7.39 -20.40 -6.13
CA ALA A 551 -6.30 -19.53 -5.67
C ALA A 551 -5.63 -18.79 -6.85
N GLY A 552 -5.38 -19.49 -7.97
CA GLY A 552 -4.80 -18.90 -9.17
C GLY A 552 -5.68 -17.81 -9.80
N MET A 553 -6.99 -18.00 -9.81
CA MET A 553 -7.91 -16.97 -10.27
C MET A 553 -7.94 -15.76 -9.31
N MET A 554 -8.13 -16.02 -8.01
CA MET A 554 -8.27 -14.98 -6.99
C MET A 554 -7.01 -14.12 -6.80
N PHE A 555 -5.82 -14.74 -6.84
CA PHE A 555 -4.56 -14.08 -6.51
C PHE A 555 -3.61 -13.91 -7.70
N GLY A 556 -3.93 -14.48 -8.87
CA GLY A 556 -3.17 -14.32 -10.10
C GLY A 556 -3.97 -13.55 -11.16
N SER A 557 -4.99 -14.19 -11.74
CA SER A 557 -5.71 -13.63 -12.90
C SER A 557 -6.46 -12.33 -12.60
N VAL A 558 -7.15 -12.25 -11.46
CA VAL A 558 -7.92 -11.04 -11.09
C VAL A 558 -7.01 -9.84 -10.80
N PRO A 559 -5.94 -9.98 -9.98
CA PRO A 559 -4.96 -8.91 -9.83
C PRO A 559 -4.28 -8.51 -11.14
N LEU A 560 -4.00 -9.46 -12.04
CA LEU A 560 -3.42 -9.17 -13.36
C LEU A 560 -4.36 -8.35 -14.23
N LEU A 561 -5.65 -8.69 -14.25
CA LEU A 561 -6.67 -7.90 -14.92
C LEU A 561 -6.71 -6.47 -14.33
N GLN A 562 -6.71 -6.35 -13.01
CA GLN A 562 -6.69 -5.04 -12.33
C GLN A 562 -5.44 -4.23 -12.73
N ALA A 563 -4.26 -4.84 -12.69
CA ALA A 563 -3.02 -4.17 -13.09
C ALA A 563 -3.07 -3.72 -14.56
N ALA A 564 -3.46 -4.61 -15.48
CA ALA A 564 -3.56 -4.31 -16.91
C ALA A 564 -4.54 -3.16 -17.20
N VAL A 565 -5.66 -3.09 -16.47
CA VAL A 565 -6.60 -1.96 -16.50
C VAL A 565 -5.91 -0.71 -15.98
N CYS A 566 -5.34 -0.72 -14.77
CA CYS A 566 -4.70 0.45 -14.18
C CYS A 566 -3.58 1.05 -15.05
N HIS A 567 -2.83 0.22 -15.78
CA HIS A 567 -1.74 0.65 -16.66
C HIS A 567 -2.22 1.59 -17.79
N PHE A 568 -3.50 1.61 -18.16
CA PHE A 568 -4.01 2.59 -19.14
C PHE A 568 -3.99 4.02 -18.61
N TRP A 569 -4.20 4.22 -17.30
CA TRP A 569 -4.44 5.54 -16.70
C TRP A 569 -3.28 6.08 -15.87
N THR A 570 -2.40 5.24 -15.30
CA THR A 570 -1.31 5.71 -14.43
C THR A 570 -0.05 4.85 -14.50
N GLU A 571 1.12 5.48 -14.32
CA GLU A 571 2.42 4.83 -14.06
C GLU A 571 2.73 4.75 -12.57
N GLU A 572 2.13 5.62 -11.77
CA GLU A 572 2.24 5.55 -10.32
C GLU A 572 1.19 4.57 -9.81
N LEU A 573 1.54 3.29 -9.75
CA LEU A 573 0.60 2.20 -9.44
C LEU A 573 0.41 1.97 -7.93
N VAL A 574 1.18 2.67 -7.10
CA VAL A 574 1.04 2.71 -5.62
C VAL A 574 -0.21 3.53 -5.16
N TYR A 575 -1.19 3.73 -6.05
CA TYR A 575 -2.16 4.84 -5.96
C TYR A 575 -3.42 4.65 -5.13
N LEU A 576 -3.65 3.48 -4.53
CA LEU A 576 -4.71 3.33 -3.52
C LEU A 576 -4.25 3.78 -2.12
N ARG A 577 -2.96 3.65 -1.80
CA ARG A 577 -2.38 4.14 -0.53
C ARG A 577 -1.93 5.60 -0.61
N LYS A 578 -1.53 6.08 -1.80
CA LYS A 578 -1.12 7.49 -2.02
C LYS A 578 -2.27 8.49 -1.94
N ARG A 579 -3.49 8.19 -2.42
CA ARG A 579 -4.62 9.13 -2.24
C ARG A 579 -4.94 9.33 -0.75
N CYS A 580 -4.81 8.26 0.01
CA CYS A 580 -4.94 8.24 1.46
C CYS A 580 -3.82 9.04 2.16
N SER A 581 -2.54 8.78 1.85
CA SER A 581 -1.40 9.56 2.38
C SER A 581 -1.46 11.02 1.97
N ALA A 582 -1.78 11.32 0.71
CA ALA A 582 -1.82 12.67 0.17
C ALA A 582 -2.94 13.51 0.80
N VAL A 583 -4.08 12.92 1.15
CA VAL A 583 -5.15 13.66 1.86
C VAL A 583 -4.73 13.94 3.30
N PHE A 584 -4.09 12.98 3.98
CA PHE A 584 -3.55 13.21 5.33
C PHE A 584 -2.37 14.21 5.33
N GLU A 585 -1.48 14.15 4.35
CA GLU A 585 -0.41 15.11 4.14
C GLU A 585 -0.97 16.50 3.80
N ALA A 586 -2.01 16.57 2.96
CA ALA A 586 -2.69 17.83 2.67
C ALA A 586 -3.40 18.40 3.91
N PHE A 587 -3.98 17.54 4.75
CA PHE A 587 -4.57 17.91 6.04
C PHE A 587 -3.52 18.53 6.96
N ASN A 588 -2.39 17.84 7.16
CA ASN A 588 -1.30 18.36 7.98
C ASN A 588 -0.69 19.64 7.41
N LYS A 589 -0.35 19.65 6.11
CA LYS A 589 0.20 20.82 5.42
C LYS A 589 -0.70 22.04 5.54
N ARG A 590 -2.02 21.85 5.44
CA ARG A 590 -3.00 22.93 5.59
C ARG A 590 -2.95 23.55 6.97
N PHE A 591 -3.00 22.74 8.03
CA PHE A 591 -3.04 23.28 9.39
C PHE A 591 -1.66 23.72 9.90
N SER A 592 -0.57 23.13 9.43
CA SER A 592 0.79 23.70 9.56
C SER A 592 0.86 25.11 8.97
N ALA A 593 0.23 25.36 7.82
CA ALA A 593 0.22 26.70 7.21
C ALA A 593 -0.64 27.72 8.00
N VAL A 594 -1.67 27.26 8.72
CA VAL A 594 -2.55 28.12 9.53
C VAL A 594 -1.96 28.41 10.91
N TYR A 595 -1.44 27.40 11.60
CA TYR A 595 -1.00 27.50 13.00
C TYR A 595 0.52 27.52 13.18
N GLY A 596 1.29 27.38 12.10
CA GLY A 596 2.75 27.21 12.12
C GLY A 596 3.15 25.74 12.21
N ASP A 597 4.17 25.35 11.45
CA ASP A 597 4.58 23.94 11.31
C ASP A 597 5.07 23.32 12.63
N GLU A 598 5.95 24.03 13.33
CA GLU A 598 6.49 23.59 14.63
C GLU A 598 5.39 23.41 15.68
N ARG A 599 4.48 24.39 15.80
CA ARG A 599 3.35 24.34 16.73
C ARG A 599 2.41 23.18 16.38
N TRP A 600 2.08 23.04 15.09
CA TRP A 600 1.20 21.97 14.61
C TRP A 600 1.74 20.59 14.96
N GLN A 601 2.99 20.31 14.59
CA GLN A 601 3.59 18.98 14.76
C GLN A 601 3.86 18.62 16.23
N HIS A 602 4.34 19.57 17.03
CA HIS A 602 4.85 19.27 18.37
C HIS A 602 3.87 19.54 19.51
N THR A 603 2.86 20.39 19.32
CA THR A 603 1.96 20.79 20.41
C THR A 603 0.47 20.63 20.07
N LEU A 604 -0.01 21.28 19.01
CA LEU A 604 -1.43 21.32 18.69
C LEU A 604 -1.99 19.99 18.18
N TYR A 605 -1.36 19.35 17.19
CA TYR A 605 -1.83 18.06 16.68
C TYR A 605 -1.79 16.95 17.75
N PRO A 606 -0.70 16.78 18.54
CA PRO A 606 -0.71 15.85 19.68
C PRO A 606 -1.82 16.16 20.70
N ALA A 607 -2.08 17.43 21.02
CA ALA A 607 -3.14 17.83 21.93
C ALA A 607 -4.55 17.61 21.36
N LEU A 608 -4.71 17.66 20.03
CA LEU A 608 -5.96 17.31 19.34
C LEU A 608 -6.20 15.79 19.30
N LEU A 609 -5.12 15.00 19.24
CA LEU A 609 -5.16 13.53 19.22
C LEU A 609 -5.41 12.92 20.61
N ALA A 610 -5.04 13.62 21.68
CA ALA A 610 -5.30 13.20 23.05
C ALA A 610 -6.81 13.05 23.33
N PRO A 611 -7.24 12.14 24.24
CA PRO A 611 -8.65 11.96 24.57
C PRO A 611 -9.34 13.28 24.98
N THR A 612 -10.50 13.56 24.40
CA THR A 612 -11.31 14.74 24.74
C THR A 612 -11.68 14.74 26.21
N ARG A 613 -11.37 15.83 26.91
CA ARG A 613 -11.80 16.05 28.29
C ARG A 613 -13.29 16.37 28.32
N GLN A 614 -13.98 15.91 29.38
CA GLN A 614 -15.36 16.27 29.64
C GLN A 614 -15.47 16.89 31.03
N ALA A 615 -16.19 18.00 31.10
CA ALA A 615 -16.60 18.64 32.35
C ALA A 615 -18.08 18.31 32.63
N ALA A 616 -18.44 18.30 33.90
CA ALA A 616 -19.80 18.08 34.36
C ALA A 616 -20.52 19.42 34.50
N LEU A 617 -21.37 19.76 33.53
CA LEU A 617 -22.30 20.88 33.63
C LEU A 617 -23.44 20.51 34.58
N LEU A 618 -23.54 21.19 35.71
CA LEU A 618 -24.57 20.89 36.72
C LEU A 618 -25.94 21.33 36.21
N THR A 619 -26.98 20.54 36.46
CA THR A 619 -28.36 20.87 36.05
C THR A 619 -29.19 21.49 37.18
N SER A 620 -28.71 21.38 38.42
CA SER A 620 -29.34 21.88 39.64
C SER A 620 -28.33 22.70 40.46
N PRO A 621 -28.75 23.61 41.37
CA PRO A 621 -27.83 24.38 42.19
C PRO A 621 -27.06 23.47 43.17
N GLY A 622 -25.80 23.21 42.86
CA GLY A 622 -24.87 22.47 43.70
C GLY A 622 -24.51 21.08 43.15
N PRO A 623 -23.28 20.59 43.41
CA PRO A 623 -22.89 19.25 43.00
C PRO A 623 -23.77 18.19 43.69
N PRO A 624 -24.19 17.13 42.99
CA PRO A 624 -24.82 16.00 43.64
C PRO A 624 -23.82 15.38 44.66
N PRO A 625 -24.30 14.75 45.75
CA PRO A 625 -23.45 14.25 46.84
C PRO A 625 -22.35 13.28 46.40
N THR A 626 -22.49 12.67 45.22
CA THR A 626 -21.61 11.67 44.64
C THR A 626 -20.58 12.23 43.66
N LEU A 627 -20.62 13.53 43.36
CA LEU A 627 -19.76 14.16 42.35
C LEU A 627 -18.72 15.07 43.00
N GLU A 628 -17.49 14.56 43.08
CA GLU A 628 -16.32 15.33 43.51
C GLU A 628 -15.64 15.98 42.30
N GLY A 629 -15.53 17.30 42.29
CA GLY A 629 -14.88 18.05 41.23
C GLY A 629 -14.68 19.52 41.59
N GLU A 630 -13.79 20.19 40.87
CA GLU A 630 -13.48 21.61 41.04
C GLU A 630 -14.15 22.44 39.95
N GLN A 631 -14.60 23.66 40.27
CA GLN A 631 -15.17 24.56 39.26
C GLN A 631 -14.11 24.90 38.20
N VAL A 632 -14.47 24.74 36.92
CA VAL A 632 -13.59 25.10 35.80
C VAL A 632 -13.24 26.60 35.91
N PRO A 633 -11.96 27.00 36.06
CA PRO A 633 -11.58 28.34 36.52
C PRO A 633 -12.05 29.51 35.65
N PHE A 634 -12.23 29.30 34.35
CA PHE A 634 -12.67 30.33 33.41
C PHE A 634 -14.18 30.34 33.17
N LEU A 635 -14.93 29.44 33.81
CA LEU A 635 -16.39 29.36 33.68
C LEU A 635 -17.08 29.92 34.92
N SER A 636 -18.00 30.87 34.71
CA SER A 636 -18.96 31.33 35.72
C SER A 636 -20.21 30.46 35.77
N ILE A 637 -20.50 29.74 34.69
CA ILE A 637 -21.58 28.74 34.66
C ILE A 637 -21.12 27.52 35.46
N PRO A 638 -21.93 26.98 36.41
CA PRO A 638 -21.54 25.85 37.24
C PRO A 638 -21.15 24.62 36.42
N CYS A 639 -19.84 24.35 36.36
CA CYS A 639 -19.27 23.32 35.51
C CYS A 639 -18.00 22.81 36.18
N LEU A 640 -18.00 21.53 36.54
CA LEU A 640 -16.93 20.93 37.32
C LEU A 640 -15.97 20.17 36.41
N GLU A 641 -14.67 20.24 36.70
CA GLU A 641 -13.66 19.32 36.20
C GLU A 641 -13.24 18.30 37.28
N PRO A 642 -12.79 17.10 36.91
CA PRO A 642 -12.39 16.09 37.88
C PRO A 642 -11.20 16.57 38.71
N SER A 643 -11.24 16.35 40.04
CA SER A 643 -10.17 16.76 40.97
C SER A 643 -8.85 16.04 40.74
N SER A 644 -8.86 14.89 40.04
CA SER A 644 -7.67 14.15 39.64
C SER A 644 -7.48 14.18 38.12
N PRO A 645 -6.27 14.52 37.62
CA PRO A 645 -5.99 14.52 36.19
C PRO A 645 -6.17 13.14 35.57
N GLY A 646 -7.21 12.95 34.73
CA GLY A 646 -7.38 11.75 33.90
C GLY A 646 -8.50 10.79 34.32
N ALA A 647 -9.18 11.01 35.45
CA ALA A 647 -10.38 10.25 35.80
C ALA A 647 -11.62 10.90 35.14
N PRO A 648 -12.28 10.27 34.15
CA PRO A 648 -13.51 10.82 33.57
C PRO A 648 -14.67 10.71 34.57
N PHE A 649 -15.57 11.68 34.55
CA PHE A 649 -16.84 11.55 35.24
C PHE A 649 -17.66 10.40 34.63
N ALA A 650 -18.37 9.64 35.47
CA ALA A 650 -19.34 8.67 34.99
C ALA A 650 -20.51 9.38 34.31
N GLN A 651 -21.23 8.68 33.42
CA GLN A 651 -22.45 9.26 32.85
C GLN A 651 -23.57 9.20 33.91
N PRO A 652 -24.22 10.32 34.24
CA PRO A 652 -25.29 10.33 35.23
C PRO A 652 -26.56 9.70 34.66
N THR A 653 -27.28 8.94 35.49
CA THR A 653 -28.56 8.30 35.14
C THR A 653 -29.77 9.09 35.61
N ASP A 654 -29.58 10.03 36.52
CA ASP A 654 -30.61 10.82 37.20
C ASP A 654 -30.77 12.24 36.64
N GLY A 655 -29.99 12.59 35.62
CA GLY A 655 -30.01 13.91 35.00
C GLY A 655 -29.29 15.00 35.80
N SER A 656 -28.57 14.67 36.88
CA SER A 656 -27.91 15.62 37.80
C SER A 656 -26.82 16.50 37.19
N TYR A 657 -26.19 16.04 36.10
CA TYR A 657 -25.25 16.83 35.30
C TYR A 657 -25.24 16.37 33.84
N TYR A 658 -24.63 17.17 32.96
CA TYR A 658 -24.42 16.85 31.55
C TYR A 658 -22.92 16.89 31.22
N LEU A 659 -22.41 15.87 30.55
CA LEU A 659 -21.00 15.79 30.18
C LEU A 659 -20.75 16.43 28.81
N LEU A 660 -19.89 17.45 28.78
CA LEU A 660 -19.47 18.13 27.56
C LEU A 660 -18.07 18.73 27.70
N ASP A 661 -17.44 19.11 26.59
CA ASP A 661 -16.20 19.88 26.61
C ASP A 661 -16.45 21.25 27.24
N ALA A 662 -15.69 21.65 28.27
CA ALA A 662 -15.85 22.93 28.95
C ALA A 662 -15.73 24.13 27.99
N ALA A 663 -14.96 24.00 26.90
CA ALA A 663 -14.90 25.01 25.85
C ALA A 663 -16.27 25.27 25.21
N SER A 664 -17.14 24.25 25.10
CA SER A 664 -18.50 24.44 24.58
C SER A 664 -19.37 25.33 25.47
N VAL A 665 -19.12 25.36 26.79
CA VAL A 665 -19.86 26.20 27.75
C VAL A 665 -19.49 27.68 27.59
N VAL A 666 -18.27 27.97 27.14
CA VAL A 666 -17.81 29.35 26.90
C VAL A 666 -18.72 30.08 25.91
N ALA A 667 -19.17 29.40 24.84
CA ALA A 667 -20.09 30.00 23.85
C ALA A 667 -21.38 30.53 24.49
N VAL A 668 -21.85 29.85 25.56
CA VAL A 668 -23.02 30.28 26.34
C VAL A 668 -22.66 31.38 27.33
N GLN A 669 -21.51 31.28 27.99
CA GLN A 669 -21.05 32.31 28.93
C GLN A 669 -20.89 33.67 28.25
N VAL A 670 -20.29 33.72 27.05
CA VAL A 670 -20.08 34.97 26.31
C VAL A 670 -21.38 35.51 25.68
N LEU A 671 -22.39 34.64 25.49
CA LEU A 671 -23.74 35.06 25.14
C LEU A 671 -24.31 35.94 26.26
N ASP A 672 -23.91 35.71 27.51
CA ASP A 672 -24.22 36.53 28.68
C ASP A 672 -25.74 36.78 28.74
N VAL A 673 -26.41 35.66 29.01
CA VAL A 673 -27.85 35.51 29.17
C VAL A 673 -28.23 36.05 30.54
N GLN A 674 -29.32 36.81 30.59
CA GLN A 674 -29.84 37.42 31.82
C GLN A 674 -31.25 36.91 32.11
N PRO A 675 -31.69 36.89 33.39
CA PRO A 675 -33.07 36.53 33.74
C PRO A 675 -34.10 37.34 32.95
N GLY A 676 -35.20 36.69 32.55
CA GLY A 676 -36.29 37.31 31.77
C GLY A 676 -36.05 37.40 30.26
N GLN A 677 -34.86 37.02 29.77
CA GLN A 677 -34.56 37.03 28.33
C GLN A 677 -35.16 35.81 27.60
N ARG A 678 -35.48 36.01 26.31
CA ARG A 678 -35.80 34.92 25.38
C ARG A 678 -34.58 34.62 24.50
N VAL A 679 -34.17 33.35 24.51
CA VAL A 679 -32.94 32.88 23.87
C VAL A 679 -33.27 31.83 22.81
N LEU A 680 -32.66 31.96 21.63
CA LEU A 680 -32.72 30.97 20.56
C LEU A 680 -31.39 30.23 20.46
N ASP A 681 -31.40 28.92 20.60
CA ASP A 681 -30.31 28.04 20.19
C ASP A 681 -30.65 27.45 18.81
N LEU A 682 -30.02 27.99 17.76
CA LEU A 682 -30.43 27.76 16.37
C LEU A 682 -30.07 26.35 15.85
N CYS A 683 -29.09 25.70 16.46
CA CYS A 683 -28.53 24.39 16.07
C CYS A 683 -28.22 23.55 17.32
N ALA A 684 -29.28 23.20 18.05
CA ALA A 684 -29.20 22.87 19.47
C ALA A 684 -28.79 21.42 19.79
N ALA A 685 -28.95 20.45 18.90
CA ALA A 685 -28.71 19.05 19.27
C ALA A 685 -27.21 18.76 19.48
N PRO A 686 -26.83 17.96 20.49
CA PRO A 686 -27.69 17.13 21.34
C PRO A 686 -28.31 17.84 22.56
N GLY A 687 -28.05 19.13 22.80
CA GLY A 687 -28.74 19.93 23.82
C GLY A 687 -27.86 20.49 24.94
N GLY A 688 -26.57 20.14 25.01
CA GLY A 688 -25.70 20.58 26.11
C GLY A 688 -25.61 22.12 26.28
N LYS A 689 -25.55 22.88 25.18
CA LYS A 689 -25.53 24.35 25.22
C LYS A 689 -26.89 24.94 25.59
N SER A 690 -27.98 24.34 25.13
CA SER A 690 -29.34 24.67 25.58
C SER A 690 -29.54 24.42 27.09
N ILE A 691 -29.00 23.32 27.63
CA ILE A 691 -29.00 23.03 29.08
C ILE A 691 -28.17 24.07 29.83
N ALA A 692 -27.03 24.50 29.28
CA ALA A 692 -26.20 25.55 29.87
C ALA A 692 -26.91 26.91 29.87
N ILE A 693 -27.64 27.27 28.80
CA ILE A 693 -28.45 28.49 28.75
C ILE A 693 -29.52 28.45 29.85
N ALA A 694 -30.17 27.30 30.02
CA ALA A 694 -31.22 27.08 31.01
C ALA A 694 -30.75 27.16 32.47
N GLN A 695 -29.43 27.18 32.73
CA GLN A 695 -28.89 27.45 34.08
C GLN A 695 -29.19 28.88 34.57
N THR A 696 -29.46 29.80 33.65
CA THR A 696 -29.93 31.15 34.02
C THR A 696 -31.42 31.11 34.32
N ARG A 697 -31.80 31.27 35.59
CA ARG A 697 -33.20 31.21 36.01
C ARG A 697 -34.07 32.28 35.35
N GLY A 698 -35.32 31.92 35.06
CA GLY A 698 -36.32 32.83 34.47
C GLY A 698 -36.10 33.13 32.98
N VAL A 699 -35.27 32.34 32.29
CA VAL A 699 -35.06 32.43 30.83
C VAL A 699 -36.10 31.60 30.07
N SER A 700 -36.37 31.99 28.81
CA SER A 700 -37.11 31.15 27.86
C SER A 700 -36.17 30.65 26.75
N VAL A 701 -36.09 29.34 26.52
CA VAL A 701 -35.17 28.73 25.54
C VAL A 701 -35.94 28.08 24.39
N ASP A 702 -35.75 28.59 23.18
CA ASP A 702 -36.19 27.93 21.95
C ASP A 702 -34.98 27.18 21.37
N ALA A 703 -35.04 25.84 21.34
CA ALA A 703 -33.97 24.97 20.87
C ALA A 703 -34.34 24.35 19.51
N ASN A 704 -33.61 24.69 18.45
CA ASN A 704 -33.91 24.24 17.09
C ASN A 704 -32.93 23.18 16.60
N GLU A 705 -33.43 22.11 15.98
CA GLU A 705 -32.60 21.12 15.28
C GLU A 705 -33.29 20.68 13.98
N LEU A 706 -32.58 20.76 12.86
CA LEU A 706 -33.12 20.41 11.55
C LEU A 706 -33.19 18.89 11.33
N ASP A 707 -32.18 18.14 11.79
CA ASP A 707 -32.16 16.69 11.62
C ASP A 707 -33.18 16.01 12.54
N ARG A 708 -34.08 15.21 11.96
CA ARG A 708 -35.17 14.59 12.72
C ARG A 708 -34.72 13.56 13.74
N ALA A 709 -33.59 12.88 13.52
CA ALA A 709 -33.08 11.90 14.48
C ALA A 709 -32.44 12.62 15.68
N ARG A 710 -31.61 13.64 15.40
CA ARG A 710 -31.00 14.50 16.43
C ARG A 710 -32.04 15.32 17.19
N PHE A 711 -33.13 15.74 16.54
CA PHE A 711 -34.27 16.42 17.17
C PHE A 711 -34.86 15.58 18.31
N LYS A 712 -35.10 14.28 18.08
CA LYS A 712 -35.62 13.38 19.12
C LYS A 712 -34.66 13.24 20.29
N HIS A 713 -33.36 13.16 20.03
CA HIS A 713 -32.34 13.11 21.07
C HIS A 713 -32.25 14.42 21.86
N LEU A 714 -32.32 15.57 21.18
CA LEU A 714 -32.39 16.88 21.81
C LEU A 714 -33.60 16.98 22.75
N GLU A 715 -34.78 16.62 22.26
CA GLU A 715 -36.01 16.66 23.05
C GLU A 715 -35.94 15.74 24.28
N ALA A 716 -35.40 14.53 24.11
CA ALA A 716 -35.19 13.60 25.22
C ALA A 716 -34.19 14.16 26.26
N ASN A 717 -33.06 14.72 25.82
CA ASN A 717 -32.06 15.29 26.71
C ASN A 717 -32.60 16.51 27.48
N LEU A 718 -33.31 17.42 26.81
CA LEU A 718 -33.92 18.57 27.50
C LEU A 718 -34.96 18.12 28.52
N ARG A 719 -35.83 17.16 28.19
CA ARG A 719 -36.78 16.58 29.16
C ARG A 719 -36.08 15.94 30.36
N HIS A 720 -34.96 15.27 30.13
CA HIS A 720 -34.23 14.56 31.18
C HIS A 720 -33.50 15.51 32.14
N HIS A 721 -32.92 16.59 31.62
CA HIS A 721 -32.07 17.51 32.40
C HIS A 721 -32.78 18.77 32.89
N LEU A 722 -33.90 19.19 32.27
CA LEU A 722 -34.65 20.40 32.62
C LEU A 722 -35.99 20.05 33.29
N LEU A 723 -35.92 19.55 34.53
CA LEU A 723 -37.07 19.04 35.28
C LEU A 723 -37.82 20.10 36.13
N GLY A 724 -37.33 21.35 36.19
CA GLY A 724 -37.91 22.42 37.00
C GLY A 724 -38.92 23.31 36.25
N GLU A 725 -39.96 23.78 36.95
CA GLU A 725 -41.01 24.66 36.39
C GLU A 725 -40.54 26.10 36.07
N GLU A 726 -39.34 26.50 36.52
CA GLU A 726 -38.84 27.88 36.40
C GLU A 726 -38.28 28.24 35.01
N THR A 727 -37.93 27.25 34.17
CA THR A 727 -37.37 27.48 32.83
C THR A 727 -38.35 27.03 31.76
N ARG A 728 -38.83 27.98 30.95
CA ARG A 728 -39.68 27.67 29.80
C ARG A 728 -38.80 27.26 28.63
N TRP A 729 -39.00 26.07 28.08
CA TRP A 729 -38.27 25.62 26.91
C TRP A 729 -39.20 25.00 25.86
N ARG A 730 -38.80 25.10 24.60
CA ARG A 730 -39.49 24.49 23.46
C ARG A 730 -38.47 23.97 22.46
N VAL A 731 -38.77 22.83 21.83
CA VAL A 731 -37.96 22.30 20.71
C VAL A 731 -38.68 22.55 19.38
N THR A 732 -37.93 22.96 18.36
CA THR A 732 -38.43 23.17 17.00
C THR A 732 -37.62 22.38 15.97
N ASN A 733 -38.27 21.95 14.88
CA ASN A 733 -37.63 21.25 13.75
C ASN A 733 -37.75 22.10 12.49
N LEU A 734 -37.00 23.21 12.44
CA LEU A 734 -37.07 24.20 11.37
C LEU A 734 -35.71 24.34 10.67
N ASP A 735 -35.76 24.68 9.38
CA ASP A 735 -34.55 25.00 8.61
C ASP A 735 -34.03 26.38 8.99
N GLY A 736 -32.96 26.40 9.80
CA GLY A 736 -32.30 27.62 10.26
C GLY A 736 -31.70 28.48 9.14
N THR A 737 -31.57 27.95 7.91
CA THR A 737 -31.01 28.71 6.77
C THR A 737 -32.06 29.55 6.04
N GLN A 738 -33.35 29.24 6.23
CA GLN A 738 -34.45 29.92 5.55
C GLN A 738 -35.06 30.98 6.46
N ALA A 739 -34.70 32.23 6.20
CA ALA A 739 -35.08 33.34 7.07
C ALA A 739 -36.51 33.87 6.85
N THR A 740 -37.28 33.39 5.86
CA THR A 740 -38.63 33.89 5.57
C THR A 740 -39.39 32.98 4.60
N THR A 741 -40.49 32.40 5.02
CA THR A 741 -41.74 32.40 4.24
C THR A 741 -42.95 32.31 5.17
N THR A 742 -43.88 33.19 4.87
CA THR A 742 -45.19 33.42 5.49
C THR A 742 -45.99 32.14 5.71
N THR A 743 -46.70 32.11 6.84
CA THR A 743 -47.73 31.14 7.28
C THR A 743 -47.19 29.79 7.80
N ASN A 744 -47.05 29.73 9.13
CA ASN A 744 -46.74 28.57 9.99
C ASN A 744 -45.28 28.06 9.99
N GLY A 745 -44.47 28.58 10.91
CA GLY A 745 -43.23 27.93 11.36
C GLY A 745 -41.92 28.70 11.22
N ALA A 746 -41.91 30.04 11.14
CA ALA A 746 -40.67 30.82 11.07
C ALA A 746 -40.19 31.32 12.45
N PHE A 747 -38.90 31.65 12.57
CA PHE A 747 -38.36 32.39 13.72
C PHE A 747 -38.86 33.85 13.66
N GLU A 748 -39.38 34.35 14.77
CA GLU A 748 -39.89 35.72 14.86
C GLU A 748 -38.76 36.75 14.64
N GLU A 749 -38.94 37.65 13.67
CA GLU A 749 -37.99 38.73 13.42
C GLU A 749 -37.96 39.69 14.61
N GLY A 750 -36.77 39.90 15.19
CA GLY A 750 -36.65 40.64 16.44
C GLY A 750 -37.34 39.99 17.65
N GLY A 751 -37.62 38.68 17.60
CA GLY A 751 -38.30 37.96 18.69
C GLY A 751 -37.40 37.59 19.88
N TYR A 752 -36.07 37.67 19.73
CA TYR A 752 -35.11 37.10 20.69
C TYR A 752 -34.12 38.14 21.24
N ASP A 753 -33.82 38.08 22.53
CA ASP A 753 -32.82 38.94 23.18
C ASP A 753 -31.39 38.44 22.96
N ARG A 754 -31.25 37.12 22.79
CA ARG A 754 -30.00 36.41 22.57
C ARG A 754 -30.20 35.30 21.53
N VAL A 755 -29.22 35.11 20.65
CA VAL A 755 -29.22 33.98 19.71
C VAL A 755 -27.85 33.31 19.71
N LEU A 756 -27.83 32.00 19.89
CA LEU A 756 -26.65 31.15 19.76
C LEU A 756 -26.71 30.43 18.42
N VAL A 757 -25.60 30.51 17.68
CA VAL A 757 -25.40 29.78 16.42
C VAL A 757 -24.19 28.88 16.59
N ASP A 758 -24.41 27.67 17.15
CA ASP A 758 -23.42 26.59 17.19
C ASP A 758 -23.46 25.84 15.86
N ALA A 759 -22.71 26.33 14.88
CA ALA A 759 -22.95 25.95 13.49
C ALA A 759 -22.36 24.57 13.14
N PRO A 760 -23.04 23.77 12.29
CA PRO A 760 -22.46 22.53 11.76
C PRO A 760 -21.18 22.86 10.99
N CYS A 761 -20.08 22.16 11.30
CA CYS A 761 -18.75 22.45 10.78
C CYS A 761 -17.95 21.17 10.51
N SER A 762 -16.76 21.33 9.93
CA SER A 762 -15.84 20.23 9.58
C SER A 762 -15.42 19.34 10.75
N SER A 763 -15.40 19.86 11.98
CA SER A 763 -15.10 19.13 13.22
C SER A 763 -13.75 18.37 13.17
N GLU A 764 -12.63 19.05 12.88
CA GLU A 764 -11.33 18.40 12.63
C GLU A 764 -10.87 17.41 13.70
N ARG A 765 -11.12 17.69 14.99
CA ARG A 765 -10.76 16.75 16.06
C ARG A 765 -11.45 15.39 15.89
N HIS A 766 -12.71 15.37 15.47
CA HIS A 766 -13.44 14.14 15.19
C HIS A 766 -12.77 13.35 14.04
N ILE A 767 -12.36 14.06 12.98
CA ILE A 767 -11.65 13.49 11.83
C ILE A 767 -10.31 12.88 12.27
N ILE A 768 -9.55 13.58 13.12
CA ILE A 768 -8.26 13.11 13.66
C ILE A 768 -8.44 11.83 14.48
N HIS A 769 -9.41 11.77 15.40
CA HIS A 769 -9.65 10.57 16.20
C HIS A 769 -10.13 9.38 15.36
N ALA A 770 -11.06 9.62 14.42
CA ALA A 770 -11.52 8.57 13.50
C ALA A 770 -10.33 8.00 12.71
N HIS A 771 -9.47 8.88 12.19
CA HIS A 771 -8.26 8.49 11.47
C HIS A 771 -7.28 7.71 12.34
N ALA A 772 -6.94 8.20 13.53
CA ALA A 772 -6.02 7.50 14.44
C ALA A 772 -6.48 6.08 14.77
N LYS A 773 -7.79 5.89 15.00
CA LYS A 773 -8.37 4.58 15.26
C LYS A 773 -8.21 3.62 14.08
N LYS A 774 -8.42 4.08 12.84
CA LYS A 774 -8.23 3.25 11.64
C LYS A 774 -6.75 3.09 11.26
N ALA A 775 -5.91 4.07 11.57
CA ALA A 775 -4.47 4.06 11.27
C ALA A 775 -3.73 2.95 12.02
N ALA A 776 -4.15 2.63 13.25
CA ALA A 776 -3.64 1.47 14.00
C ALA A 776 -3.85 0.12 13.28
N ALA A 777 -4.83 0.04 12.37
CA ALA A 777 -5.09 -1.12 11.50
C ALA A 777 -4.55 -0.91 10.06
N GLY A 778 -3.67 0.06 9.84
CA GLY A 778 -3.11 0.38 8.53
C GLY A 778 -4.09 1.00 7.53
N GLN A 779 -5.26 1.46 7.99
CA GLN A 779 -6.34 2.03 7.17
C GLN A 779 -6.50 3.54 7.40
N ILE A 780 -7.19 4.24 6.50
CA ILE A 780 -7.60 5.64 6.68
C ILE A 780 -9.10 5.71 6.93
N ALA A 781 -9.52 6.61 7.81
CA ALA A 781 -10.93 6.87 8.12
C ALA A 781 -11.65 7.58 6.98
N ASP A 782 -12.93 7.25 6.77
CA ASP A 782 -13.71 7.79 5.65
C ASP A 782 -13.89 9.31 5.80
N GLU A 783 -13.98 9.77 7.04
CA GLU A 783 -13.99 11.17 7.45
C GLU A 783 -12.75 11.93 6.95
N MET A 784 -11.56 11.31 7.06
CA MET A 784 -10.31 11.88 6.56
C MET A 784 -10.28 11.90 5.03
N VAL A 785 -10.74 10.82 4.38
CA VAL A 785 -10.81 10.75 2.91
C VAL A 785 -11.77 11.80 2.33
N ASN A 786 -12.89 12.05 3.01
CA ASN A 786 -13.91 13.00 2.59
C ASN A 786 -13.61 14.45 3.00
N TRP A 787 -12.59 14.67 3.84
CA TRP A 787 -12.15 16.01 4.22
C TRP A 787 -11.66 16.78 2.99
N LYS A 788 -11.97 18.07 2.97
CA LYS A 788 -11.56 18.99 1.91
C LYS A 788 -10.82 20.17 2.53
N PRO A 789 -9.73 20.65 1.90
CA PRO A 789 -8.93 21.76 2.44
C PRO A 789 -9.67 23.09 2.51
N THR A 790 -10.77 23.23 1.76
CA THR A 790 -11.63 24.42 1.77
C THR A 790 -13.10 24.02 1.93
N PRO A 791 -13.69 24.14 3.12
CA PRO A 791 -15.08 23.74 3.41
C PRO A 791 -16.10 24.79 2.92
N SER A 792 -16.00 25.21 1.65
CA SER A 792 -16.78 26.33 1.10
C SER A 792 -18.30 26.12 1.14
N ALA A 793 -18.78 24.88 1.10
CA ALA A 793 -20.20 24.55 1.24
C ALA A 793 -20.69 24.77 2.68
N LEU A 794 -19.93 24.31 3.68
CA LEU A 794 -20.25 24.50 5.11
C LEU A 794 -20.24 25.99 5.47
N ALA A 795 -19.20 26.73 5.04
CA ALA A 795 -19.11 28.17 5.26
C ALA A 795 -20.31 28.95 4.67
N LYS A 796 -20.85 28.52 3.52
CA LYS A 796 -22.06 29.13 2.94
C LYS A 796 -23.30 28.86 3.80
N THR A 797 -23.46 27.64 4.30
CA THR A 797 -24.56 27.27 5.20
C THR A 797 -24.47 28.01 6.53
N GLN A 798 -23.27 28.05 7.14
CA GLN A 798 -22.97 28.79 8.35
C GLN A 798 -23.31 30.28 8.22
N LEU A 799 -22.98 30.87 7.07
CA LEU A 799 -23.36 32.24 6.77
C LEU A 799 -24.88 32.44 6.70
N ALA A 800 -25.62 31.52 6.09
CA ALA A 800 -27.08 31.60 6.04
C ALA A 800 -27.70 31.49 7.44
N LEU A 801 -27.19 30.59 8.28
CA LEU A 801 -27.59 30.47 9.69
C LEU A 801 -27.33 31.77 10.47
N LEU A 802 -26.15 32.36 10.30
CA LEU A 802 -25.81 33.64 10.93
C LEU A 802 -26.75 34.77 10.48
N LYS A 803 -27.14 34.81 9.21
CA LYS A 803 -28.13 35.79 8.71
C LYS A 803 -29.48 35.64 9.39
N THR A 804 -29.96 34.41 9.54
CA THR A 804 -31.22 34.14 10.24
C THR A 804 -31.14 34.58 11.69
N ALA A 805 -30.03 34.27 12.38
CA ALA A 805 -29.81 34.71 13.76
C ALA A 805 -29.80 36.24 13.92
N LEU A 806 -29.15 36.96 13.01
CA LEU A 806 -29.13 38.42 13.00
C LEU A 806 -30.50 39.05 12.70
N ARG A 807 -31.39 38.35 11.98
CA ARG A 807 -32.79 38.78 11.81
C ARG A 807 -33.63 38.51 13.05
N ALA A 808 -33.51 37.31 13.61
CA ALA A 808 -34.27 36.85 14.78
C ALA A 808 -33.95 37.67 16.05
N VAL A 809 -32.71 38.15 16.20
CA VAL A 809 -32.33 38.95 17.37
C VAL A 809 -32.90 40.38 17.32
N LYS A 810 -33.32 40.91 18.49
CA LYS A 810 -33.74 42.31 18.70
C LYS A 810 -32.60 43.28 18.41
N VAL A 811 -32.94 44.52 18.04
CA VAL A 811 -31.97 45.63 18.06
C VAL A 811 -31.45 45.80 19.49
N GLY A 812 -30.14 45.96 19.64
CA GLY A 812 -29.42 45.93 20.92
C GLY A 812 -29.13 44.53 21.46
N GLY A 813 -29.75 43.49 20.91
CA GLY A 813 -29.54 42.09 21.28
C GLY A 813 -28.20 41.53 20.78
N LYS A 814 -27.83 40.36 21.31
CA LYS A 814 -26.51 39.74 21.09
C LYS A 814 -26.63 38.39 20.39
N VAL A 815 -25.78 38.16 19.40
CA VAL A 815 -25.61 36.86 18.73
C VAL A 815 -24.23 36.32 19.04
N VAL A 816 -24.12 35.06 19.42
CA VAL A 816 -22.85 34.35 19.48
C VAL A 816 -22.81 33.33 18.36
N TYR A 817 -21.85 33.47 17.47
CA TYR A 817 -21.53 32.48 16.45
C TYR A 817 -20.38 31.62 16.96
N ALA A 818 -20.51 30.30 16.91
CA ALA A 818 -19.50 29.36 17.38
C ALA A 818 -19.36 28.14 16.46
N THR A 819 -18.15 27.57 16.41
CA THR A 819 -17.84 26.31 15.72
C THR A 819 -16.81 25.51 16.53
N CYS A 820 -16.70 24.21 16.28
CA CYS A 820 -15.55 23.41 16.74
C CYS A 820 -14.53 23.15 15.60
N SER A 821 -14.51 24.00 14.58
CA SER A 821 -13.62 23.91 13.42
C SER A 821 -12.32 24.69 13.63
N LEU A 822 -11.23 24.13 13.13
CA LEU A 822 -9.93 24.78 13.04
C LEU A 822 -9.81 25.68 11.80
N SER A 823 -10.74 25.61 10.86
CA SER A 823 -10.65 26.30 9.56
C SER A 823 -11.01 27.79 9.65
N PRO A 824 -10.12 28.71 9.24
CA PRO A 824 -10.43 30.15 9.23
C PRO A 824 -11.66 30.52 8.39
N GLU A 825 -11.92 29.77 7.30
CA GLU A 825 -13.06 29.99 6.41
C GLU A 825 -14.42 29.76 7.08
N GLU A 826 -14.49 28.85 8.05
CA GLU A 826 -15.70 28.56 8.83
C GLU A 826 -15.81 29.46 10.06
N ASN A 827 -14.73 30.16 10.41
CA ASN A 827 -14.63 31.02 11.57
C ASN A 827 -14.74 32.49 11.14
N ASP A 828 -13.63 33.21 11.13
CA ASP A 828 -13.57 34.61 10.71
C ASP A 828 -14.12 34.82 9.29
N GLY A 829 -13.95 33.87 8.37
CA GLY A 829 -14.44 33.96 7.00
C GLY A 829 -15.97 34.04 6.87
N VAL A 830 -16.71 33.50 7.84
CA VAL A 830 -18.18 33.63 7.92
C VAL A 830 -18.56 35.00 8.50
N VAL A 831 -17.84 35.44 9.53
CA VAL A 831 -18.11 36.66 10.29
C VAL A 831 -17.73 37.94 9.52
N ASP A 832 -16.68 37.89 8.68
CA ASP A 832 -16.14 39.00 7.86
C ASP A 832 -17.22 39.71 7.02
N LYS A 833 -18.28 38.97 6.65
CA LYS A 833 -19.37 39.49 5.83
C LYS A 833 -20.37 40.39 6.57
N TYR A 834 -20.27 40.49 7.90
CA TYR A 834 -21.32 41.07 8.75
C TYR A 834 -20.84 42.04 9.84
N LEU A 835 -19.52 42.28 10.03
CA LEU A 835 -19.04 43.09 11.17
C LEU A 835 -18.06 44.23 10.87
N GLN A 836 -18.23 45.29 11.68
CA GLN A 836 -17.18 46.18 12.21
C GLN A 836 -16.84 45.69 13.64
N ALA A 837 -15.56 45.59 13.98
CA ALA A 837 -15.05 44.85 15.15
C ALA A 837 -15.27 45.55 16.51
N ALA A 838 -15.49 44.76 17.57
CA ALA A 838 -15.28 45.17 18.96
C ALA A 838 -14.65 44.00 19.75
N ALA A 839 -13.38 44.12 20.13
CA ALA A 839 -12.66 43.11 20.90
C ALA A 839 -12.58 43.50 22.39
N LYS A 840 -12.94 42.59 23.29
CA LYS A 840 -12.48 42.59 24.69
C LYS A 840 -11.36 41.56 24.85
N GLN A 841 -10.41 41.84 25.74
CA GLN A 841 -9.20 41.04 25.98
C GLN A 841 -9.48 39.89 26.99
N GLU A 842 -9.56 38.65 26.53
CA GLU A 842 -9.62 37.43 27.36
C GLU A 842 -8.27 36.69 27.28
N LYS A 843 -7.72 36.23 28.41
CA LYS A 843 -6.36 35.65 28.47
C LYS A 843 -6.28 34.13 28.20
N TRP A 844 -7.41 33.44 28.08
CA TRP A 844 -7.52 31.97 27.99
C TRP A 844 -7.89 31.45 26.60
N ALA A 845 -7.99 32.34 25.59
CA ALA A 845 -8.28 32.01 24.20
C ALA A 845 -7.37 32.81 23.27
N VAL A 846 -7.03 32.24 22.11
CA VAL A 846 -6.25 32.91 21.07
C VAL A 846 -7.15 33.92 20.34
N GLU A 847 -6.68 35.16 20.23
CA GLU A 847 -7.36 36.20 19.45
C GLU A 847 -7.24 35.91 17.95
N THR A 848 -8.36 36.07 17.24
CA THR A 848 -8.45 35.91 15.79
C THR A 848 -8.89 37.25 15.18
N ARG A 849 -9.20 37.31 13.88
CA ARG A 849 -9.50 38.60 13.23
C ARG A 849 -10.78 39.25 13.77
N TYR A 850 -11.82 38.46 14.05
CA TYR A 850 -13.12 38.96 14.51
C TYR A 850 -13.67 38.24 15.74
N GLY A 851 -13.05 37.13 16.16
CA GLY A 851 -13.46 36.37 17.34
C GLY A 851 -12.27 35.84 18.14
N ARG A 852 -12.50 34.72 18.83
CA ARG A 852 -11.49 34.02 19.63
C ARG A 852 -11.61 32.53 19.42
N ILE A 853 -10.49 31.81 19.53
CA ILE A 853 -10.46 30.34 19.48
C ILE A 853 -9.76 29.76 20.70
N ILE A 854 -10.43 28.83 21.38
CA ILE A 854 -9.81 28.00 22.43
C ILE A 854 -9.19 26.80 21.72
N LEU A 855 -7.92 26.55 21.97
CA LEU A 855 -7.18 25.42 21.42
C LEU A 855 -6.62 24.55 22.56
N PRO A 856 -6.51 23.23 22.36
CA PRO A 856 -6.11 22.32 23.42
C PRO A 856 -4.63 22.42 23.81
N ASP A 857 -3.80 23.11 23.02
CA ASP A 857 -2.40 23.40 23.33
C ASP A 857 -2.18 24.76 24.01
N HIS A 858 -3.25 25.47 24.37
CA HIS A 858 -3.12 26.82 24.94
C HIS A 858 -2.30 26.82 26.25
N PRO A 859 -1.35 27.76 26.43
CA PRO A 859 -0.44 27.78 27.59
C PRO A 859 -1.11 27.86 28.97
N SER A 860 -2.36 28.31 29.02
CA SER A 860 -3.15 28.34 30.25
C SER A 860 -3.58 26.96 30.75
N GLY A 861 -3.19 25.86 30.09
CA GLY A 861 -2.97 24.57 30.75
C GLY A 861 -4.17 23.62 30.88
N HIS A 862 -5.32 23.88 30.24
CA HIS A 862 -6.52 23.08 30.49
C HIS A 862 -6.98 22.13 29.35
N ARG A 863 -6.28 22.05 28.21
CA ARG A 863 -6.53 21.05 27.14
C ARG A 863 -7.99 20.95 26.61
N TRP A 864 -8.75 22.05 26.65
CA TRP A 864 -10.13 22.13 26.15
C TRP A 864 -10.21 22.58 24.69
N GLY A 865 -11.36 22.38 24.03
CA GLY A 865 -11.59 22.81 22.65
C GLY A 865 -11.02 21.84 21.61
N PRO A 866 -11.11 22.12 20.30
CA PRO A 866 -11.25 23.46 19.74
C PRO A 866 -12.67 24.03 19.82
N ILE A 867 -12.79 25.31 20.16
CA ILE A 867 -14.03 26.08 19.98
C ILE A 867 -13.66 27.49 19.49
N PHE A 868 -14.21 27.91 18.35
CA PHE A 868 -14.20 29.30 17.94
C PHE A 868 -15.49 29.97 18.40
N PHE A 869 -15.43 31.25 18.78
CA PHE A 869 -16.60 32.07 19.01
C PHE A 869 -16.39 33.54 18.61
N ALA A 870 -17.45 34.15 18.07
CA ALA A 870 -17.52 35.57 17.76
C ALA A 870 -18.82 36.17 18.32
N ILE A 871 -18.73 37.38 18.89
CA ILE A 871 -19.84 38.07 19.53
C ILE A 871 -20.30 39.22 18.64
N LEU A 872 -21.56 39.19 18.23
CA LEU A 872 -22.17 40.23 17.41
C LEU A 872 -23.26 40.93 18.21
N ARG A 873 -23.37 42.25 18.06
CA ARG A 873 -24.48 43.04 18.59
C ARG A 873 -25.24 43.66 17.43
N LYS A 874 -26.56 43.48 17.39
CA LYS A 874 -27.39 44.13 16.37
C LYS A 874 -27.55 45.60 16.74
N VAL A 875 -27.07 46.50 15.89
CA VAL A 875 -27.25 47.95 16.05
C VAL A 875 -28.40 48.43 15.17
N GLU A 876 -29.03 49.53 15.57
CA GLU A 876 -29.98 50.22 14.70
C GLU A 876 -29.22 50.78 13.49
N ARG A 877 -29.80 50.70 12.31
CA ARG A 877 -29.17 51.27 11.11
C ARG A 877 -29.03 52.78 11.36
N PRO A 878 -27.84 53.40 11.24
CA PRO A 878 -27.78 54.86 11.23
C PRO A 878 -28.65 55.35 10.06
N PRO A 879 -29.42 56.44 10.22
CA PRO A 879 -30.15 57.04 9.11
C PRO A 879 -29.17 57.38 7.97
N PRO A 880 -29.64 57.35 6.71
CA PRO A 880 -28.79 57.45 5.52
C PRO A 880 -27.95 58.73 5.44
#